data_AF-F7D098-F1
#
_entry.id   AF-F7D098-F1
#
_cell.length_a   1.000
_cell.length_b   1.000
_cell.length_c   1.000
_cell.angle_alpha   90.00
_cell.angle_beta   90.00
_cell.angle_gamma   90.00
#
_symmetry.space_group_name_H-M   'P 1'
#
loop_
_entity.id
_entity.type
_entity.pdbx_description
1 polymer ?
#
loop_
_entity_poly.entity_id
_entity_poly.type
_entity_poly.pdbx_seq_one_letter_code
_entity_poly.pdbx_strand_id
1 'polypeptide(L)'
;MEEMKEVENCANHVCNLTEEREGFSSGYEKENEQLRHEFKELQVKQEAKIKEVEEMLYQEGLSDIALSSPSEQTAYLLVERSALLRKLELGGPKAESQRCMSSNLLKEFPQEKFEQINQPLQREHQKHQEPVHLSKEHLSESHNEDLEKEKVSQNCLERDVEQEAKKLEMAHEEIRRLADELQGKEKEQSKSDSALEKAQLEIEKLKGHLIKLKENGSIDLQKAKEHNKRLDEEILALRNRVRSLDSEKKELGEVVERLKGEIGESPENKQLGNLSPGKTVGAEQRTQDPSPGEKLKYQQQEELQQLRQNLHRLQILCNSAEKELRYERGKNLDLKQHNSLLQEESIKIKIELKQAQQKLLDSAKMCSSLTAEWKHCQQKIRELELEVLNQAQSIKSQNNLQEKLAQEKSKVADAEEKILDLQQKLKHAQKVCVTDTCVLGKKQLEERIKEAMENEAKIKQQYEEEQQKRKLLDQNISELQKQVKLLQDKENQLEMTSSQQQIRIQQQETQLKQLENENRKSDEHLKSNQELSEKLSGLQQEKEALCEEYGQFLKQLDVHVRNYNEKHQHYKAKLRRVKDRLVHEVGLRDERIKQLENEIGTLQQQVKMEKTFQDQITAQNNILLLENRKLLEQLTEQEELIHSNKWIMSSVQSRVLVLDKENKQLQENSLRLTQQVGLLERIIRSVQIRRGEETTISDIPEFEALNKILPLPNSSFSETGLVESVGSLQETEEHESEEAMANPKALEPLSCSQNSKAGPINVASLKERRCMQEQDQKSEL
;
A
#
# COMPACT_ATOMS: atom_id res chain seq x y z
N MET A 1 -54.37 -41.16 52.38
CA MET A 1 -53.39 -40.49 53.26
C MET A 1 -52.25 -39.90 52.44
N GLU A 2 -51.87 -40.57 51.35
CA GLU A 2 -51.01 -40.09 50.24
C GLU A 2 -51.13 -38.58 50.00
N GLU A 3 -52.32 -38.07 49.68
CA GLU A 3 -52.52 -36.66 49.28
C GLU A 3 -51.99 -35.65 50.32
N MET A 4 -52.19 -35.86 51.63
CA MET A 4 -51.62 -34.95 52.64
C MET A 4 -50.09 -35.05 52.72
N LYS A 5 -49.54 -36.23 52.43
CA LYS A 5 -48.09 -36.48 52.41
C LYS A 5 -47.43 -35.89 51.16
N GLU A 6 -48.14 -35.89 50.03
CA GLU A 6 -47.72 -35.20 48.81
C GLU A 6 -47.81 -33.68 48.98
N VAL A 7 -48.87 -33.16 49.60
CA VAL A 7 -48.99 -31.73 49.95
C VAL A 7 -47.90 -31.30 50.93
N GLU A 8 -47.58 -32.10 51.94
CA GLU A 8 -46.49 -31.82 52.90
C GLU A 8 -45.11 -31.83 52.20
N ASN A 9 -44.83 -32.81 51.33
CA ASN A 9 -43.63 -32.82 50.50
C ASN A 9 -43.56 -31.60 49.56
N CYS A 10 -44.68 -31.20 48.97
CA CYS A 10 -44.75 -30.04 48.08
C CYS A 10 -44.53 -28.72 48.83
N ALA A 11 -45.13 -28.57 50.03
CA ALA A 11 -44.92 -27.43 50.92
C ALA A 11 -43.44 -27.32 51.35
N ASN A 12 -42.83 -28.43 51.79
CA ASN A 12 -41.41 -28.45 52.16
C ASN A 12 -40.49 -28.14 50.96
N HIS A 13 -40.83 -28.61 49.75
CA HIS A 13 -40.09 -28.23 48.54
C HIS A 13 -40.20 -26.73 48.24
N VAL A 14 -41.39 -26.12 48.40
CA VAL A 14 -41.61 -24.69 48.23
C VAL A 14 -40.86 -23.86 49.30
N CYS A 15 -40.83 -24.31 50.56
CA CYS A 15 -40.03 -23.66 51.61
C CYS A 15 -38.54 -23.68 51.27
N ASN A 16 -37.98 -24.85 50.93
CA ASN A 16 -36.56 -24.98 50.58
C ASN A 16 -36.19 -24.13 49.35
N LEU A 17 -37.04 -24.10 48.31
CA LEU A 17 -36.85 -23.22 47.14
C LEU A 17 -36.96 -21.73 47.50
N THR A 18 -37.70 -21.38 48.55
CA THR A 18 -37.80 -20.00 49.05
C THR A 18 -36.54 -19.61 49.82
N GLU A 19 -36.05 -20.48 50.71
CA GLU A 19 -34.79 -20.27 51.45
C GLU A 19 -33.57 -20.22 50.51
N GLU A 20 -33.49 -21.09 49.50
CA GLU A 20 -32.46 -21.02 48.46
C GLU A 20 -32.55 -19.72 47.68
N ARG A 21 -33.75 -19.30 47.29
CA ARG A 21 -34.00 -18.03 46.59
C ARG A 21 -33.64 -16.82 47.44
N GLU A 22 -33.89 -16.83 48.75
CA GLU A 22 -33.49 -15.78 49.68
C GLU A 22 -31.98 -15.75 49.89
N GLY A 23 -31.32 -16.91 49.97
CA GLY A 23 -29.88 -17.04 50.00
C GLY A 23 -29.20 -16.46 48.75
N PHE A 24 -29.68 -16.85 47.56
CA PHE A 24 -29.22 -16.25 46.30
C PHE A 24 -29.55 -14.76 46.21
N SER A 25 -30.73 -14.33 46.65
CA SER A 25 -31.11 -12.91 46.67
C SER A 25 -30.17 -12.09 47.56
N SER A 26 -29.82 -12.58 48.76
CA SER A 26 -28.87 -11.91 49.65
C SER A 26 -27.44 -11.94 49.13
N GLY A 27 -27.05 -12.97 48.36
CA GLY A 27 -25.78 -13.00 47.63
C GLY A 27 -25.71 -11.91 46.56
N TYR A 28 -26.71 -11.87 45.67
CA TYR A 28 -26.82 -10.84 44.64
C TYR A 28 -26.99 -9.43 45.23
N GLU A 29 -27.67 -9.27 46.36
CA GLU A 29 -27.82 -7.98 47.03
C GLU A 29 -26.47 -7.43 47.49
N LYS A 30 -25.64 -8.26 48.15
CA LYS A 30 -24.28 -7.89 48.57
C LYS A 30 -23.34 -7.61 47.39
N GLU A 31 -23.43 -8.40 46.32
CA GLU A 31 -22.67 -8.16 45.08
C GLU A 31 -23.10 -6.83 44.42
N ASN A 32 -24.41 -6.54 44.40
CA ASN A 32 -24.97 -5.30 43.86
C ASN A 32 -24.62 -4.08 44.74
N GLU A 33 -24.54 -4.24 46.07
CA GLU A 33 -23.98 -3.22 46.97
C GLU A 33 -22.50 -2.97 46.68
N GLN A 34 -21.67 -4.00 46.57
CA GLN A 34 -20.24 -3.88 46.24
C GLN A 34 -20.04 -3.19 44.88
N LEU A 35 -20.75 -3.63 43.84
CA LEU A 35 -20.72 -3.01 42.51
C LEU A 35 -21.21 -1.54 42.54
N ARG A 36 -22.17 -1.19 43.41
CA ARG A 36 -22.58 0.20 43.63
C ARG A 36 -21.52 1.04 44.33
N HIS A 37 -20.72 0.45 45.22
CA HIS A 37 -19.59 1.13 45.85
C HIS A 37 -18.46 1.37 44.83
N GLU A 38 -18.09 0.35 44.05
CA GLU A 38 -17.09 0.47 42.97
C GLU A 38 -17.54 1.45 41.88
N PHE A 39 -18.81 1.41 41.47
CA PHE A 39 -19.36 2.37 40.50
C PHE A 39 -19.31 3.81 41.02
N LYS A 40 -19.64 4.06 42.30
CA LYS A 40 -19.50 5.39 42.91
C LYS A 40 -18.04 5.86 42.94
N GLU A 41 -17.10 4.97 43.25
CA GLU A 41 -15.68 5.32 43.27
C GLU A 41 -15.15 5.66 41.86
N LEU A 42 -15.56 4.89 40.85
CA LEU A 42 -15.28 5.18 39.45
C LEU A 42 -15.94 6.48 38.97
N GLN A 43 -17.17 6.75 39.40
CA GLN A 43 -17.89 7.99 39.09
C GLN A 43 -17.16 9.22 39.68
N VAL A 44 -16.71 9.16 40.94
CA VAL A 44 -15.92 10.24 41.56
C VAL A 44 -14.57 10.43 40.85
N LYS A 45 -13.90 9.33 40.47
CA LYS A 45 -12.65 9.38 39.67
C LYS A 45 -12.87 9.96 38.27
N GLN A 46 -14.03 9.74 37.66
CA GLN A 46 -14.40 10.32 36.37
C GLN A 46 -14.74 11.81 36.51
N GLU A 47 -15.52 12.19 37.53
CA GLU A 47 -15.90 13.58 37.79
C GLU A 47 -14.69 14.47 38.13
N ALA A 48 -13.71 13.93 38.86
CA ALA A 48 -12.43 14.61 39.09
C ALA A 48 -11.67 14.91 37.79
N LYS A 49 -11.60 13.93 36.87
CA LYS A 49 -10.96 14.12 35.55
C LYS A 49 -11.73 15.04 34.63
N ILE A 50 -13.06 15.05 34.71
CA ILE A 50 -13.89 16.02 33.97
C ILE A 50 -13.58 17.44 34.46
N LYS A 51 -13.48 17.66 35.77
CA LYS A 51 -13.12 18.96 36.35
C LYS A 51 -11.69 19.40 36.02
N GLU A 52 -10.75 18.48 35.96
CA GLU A 52 -9.38 18.73 35.47
C GLU A 52 -9.38 19.19 34.00
N VAL A 53 -10.19 18.57 33.14
CA VAL A 53 -10.37 18.99 31.73
C VAL A 53 -11.13 20.31 31.60
N GLU A 54 -12.18 20.53 32.40
CA GLU A 54 -12.89 21.81 32.48
C GLU A 54 -11.91 22.94 32.87
N GLU A 55 -11.08 22.75 33.90
CA GLU A 55 -10.11 23.75 34.33
C GLU A 55 -9.07 24.06 33.25
N MET A 56 -8.54 23.04 32.56
CA MET A 56 -7.65 23.26 31.39
C MET A 56 -8.35 24.03 30.27
N LEU A 57 -9.61 23.73 29.96
CA LEU A 57 -10.39 24.46 28.96
C LEU A 57 -10.66 25.92 29.39
N TYR A 58 -10.90 26.20 30.67
CA TYR A 58 -10.98 27.57 31.18
C TYR A 58 -9.64 28.31 31.10
N GLN A 59 -8.51 27.64 31.38
CA GLN A 59 -7.17 28.24 31.29
C GLN A 59 -6.79 28.61 29.85
N GLU A 60 -7.15 27.79 28.86
CA GLU A 60 -6.97 28.06 27.42
C GLU A 60 -8.06 28.99 26.82
N GLY A 61 -8.97 29.52 27.64
CA GLY A 61 -10.01 30.47 27.21
C GLY A 61 -11.20 29.85 26.45
N LEU A 62 -11.33 28.52 26.46
CA LEU A 62 -12.39 27.74 25.81
C LEU A 62 -13.60 27.51 26.75
N SER A 63 -14.01 28.54 27.49
CA SER A 63 -15.12 28.50 28.46
C SER A 63 -16.41 27.94 27.88
N ASP A 64 -16.70 28.26 26.63
CA ASP A 64 -17.97 27.99 25.97
C ASP A 64 -18.19 26.50 25.69
N ILE A 65 -17.11 25.71 25.67
CA ILE A 65 -17.17 24.24 25.57
C ILE A 65 -16.82 23.53 26.88
N ALA A 66 -16.32 24.22 27.90
CA ALA A 66 -15.97 23.59 29.19
C ALA A 66 -17.17 22.84 29.77
N LEU A 67 -18.35 23.48 29.80
CA LEU A 67 -19.61 22.89 30.28
C LEU A 67 -20.33 21.98 29.26
N SER A 68 -19.73 21.69 28.10
CA SER A 68 -20.29 20.79 27.08
C SER A 68 -19.97 19.31 27.37
N SER A 69 -20.66 18.37 26.71
CA SER A 69 -20.39 16.95 26.96
C SER A 69 -18.96 16.53 26.57
N PRO A 70 -18.31 15.54 27.21
CA PRO A 70 -16.95 15.12 26.83
C PRO A 70 -16.80 14.69 25.36
N SER A 71 -17.87 14.16 24.76
CA SER A 71 -18.01 13.89 23.32
C SER A 71 -17.96 15.15 22.45
N GLU A 72 -18.52 16.25 22.94
CA GLU A 72 -18.67 17.54 22.26
C GLU A 72 -17.42 18.41 22.44
N GLN A 73 -16.84 18.43 23.64
CA GLN A 73 -15.46 18.88 23.90
C GLN A 73 -14.48 18.22 22.91
N THR A 74 -14.52 16.88 22.81
CA THR A 74 -13.68 16.10 21.89
C THR A 74 -13.94 16.46 20.42
N ALA A 75 -15.21 16.58 20.01
CA ALA A 75 -15.57 16.94 18.65
C ALA A 75 -15.09 18.35 18.27
N TYR A 76 -15.25 19.33 19.18
CA TYR A 76 -14.77 20.70 18.99
C TYR A 76 -13.26 20.75 18.84
N LEU A 77 -12.51 20.13 19.76
CA LEU A 77 -11.05 20.09 19.72
C LEU A 77 -10.52 19.39 18.45
N LEU A 78 -11.21 18.36 17.95
CA LEU A 78 -10.86 17.70 16.68
C LEU A 78 -11.14 18.60 15.46
N VAL A 79 -12.23 19.37 15.46
CA VAL A 79 -12.56 20.35 14.41
C VAL A 79 -11.58 21.51 14.42
N GLU A 80 -11.24 22.05 15.59
CA GLU A 80 -10.27 23.13 15.74
C GLU A 80 -8.86 22.69 15.34
N ARG A 81 -8.39 21.52 15.81
CA ARG A 81 -7.13 20.91 15.35
C ARG A 81 -7.11 20.75 13.83
N SER A 82 -8.21 20.31 13.23
CA SER A 82 -8.32 20.17 11.77
C SER A 82 -8.30 21.53 11.03
N ALA A 83 -8.86 22.58 11.63
CA ALA A 83 -8.82 23.94 11.10
C ALA A 83 -7.43 24.58 11.23
N LEU A 84 -6.71 24.31 12.34
CA LEU A 84 -5.33 24.75 12.56
C LEU A 84 -4.35 24.03 11.61
N LEU A 85 -4.47 22.72 11.44
CA LEU A 85 -3.69 21.96 10.45
C LEU A 85 -3.90 22.51 9.02
N ARG A 86 -5.16 22.74 8.62
CA ARG A 86 -5.47 23.33 7.30
C ARG A 86 -4.92 24.75 7.12
N LYS A 87 -4.83 25.55 8.20
CA LYS A 87 -4.18 26.88 8.18
C LYS A 87 -2.66 26.78 8.02
N LEU A 88 -2.02 25.74 8.58
CA LEU A 88 -0.59 25.48 8.41
C LEU A 88 -0.27 24.94 7.00
N GLU A 89 -1.14 24.07 6.46
CA GLU A 89 -1.00 23.47 5.13
C GLU A 89 -1.13 24.47 3.97
N LEU A 90 -1.92 25.54 4.13
CA LEU A 90 -2.13 26.56 3.08
C LEU A 90 -1.04 27.63 2.98
N GLY A 91 -0.01 27.58 3.85
CA GLY A 91 1.25 28.32 3.69
C GLY A 91 1.35 29.65 4.45
N GLY A 92 2.58 29.98 4.85
CA GLY A 92 2.98 31.32 5.32
C GLY A 92 3.68 32.13 4.22
N PRO A 93 4.16 33.37 4.51
CA PRO A 93 4.29 33.97 5.84
C PRO A 93 3.67 35.39 6.02
N LYS A 94 3.59 35.79 7.30
CA LYS A 94 3.70 37.19 7.81
C LYS A 94 2.55 38.20 7.56
N ALA A 95 1.60 38.25 8.49
CA ALA A 95 0.93 39.46 9.01
C ALA A 95 0.24 39.12 10.37
N GLU A 96 0.82 39.42 11.53
CA GLU A 96 0.73 40.67 12.32
C GLU A 96 -0.57 40.94 13.12
N SER A 97 -0.51 40.61 14.42
CA SER A 97 -0.98 41.39 15.59
C SER A 97 -2.48 41.75 15.79
N GLN A 98 -3.15 41.01 16.68
CA GLN A 98 -3.88 41.50 17.90
C GLN A 98 -4.57 40.27 18.57
N ARG A 99 -4.23 39.80 19.79
CA ARG A 99 -4.10 40.39 21.14
C ARG A 99 -5.40 40.38 21.98
N CYS A 100 -5.56 39.36 22.82
CA CYS A 100 -6.02 39.45 24.22
C CYS A 100 -5.31 38.32 25.01
N MET A 101 -4.52 38.58 26.07
CA MET A 101 -4.91 38.73 27.50
C MET A 101 -5.29 37.39 28.18
N SER A 102 -4.88 37.02 29.39
CA SER A 102 -3.85 37.52 30.36
C SER A 102 -3.85 36.65 31.64
N SER A 103 -2.79 36.38 32.42
CA SER A 103 -1.32 36.62 32.32
C SER A 103 -0.60 36.09 33.59
N ASN A 104 0.74 35.93 33.56
CA ASN A 104 1.66 35.52 34.67
C ASN A 104 1.65 34.00 34.97
N LEU A 105 2.74 33.33 35.41
CA LEU A 105 3.89 33.76 36.22
C LEU A 105 5.25 33.16 35.76
N LEU A 106 6.27 34.00 35.54
CA LEU A 106 7.58 33.89 36.21
C LEU A 106 8.39 35.20 36.07
N LYS A 107 9.48 35.34 36.83
CA LYS A 107 10.24 36.58 37.04
C LYS A 107 11.60 36.56 36.33
N GLU A 108 12.08 37.75 35.95
CA GLU A 108 13.49 38.20 35.90
C GLU A 108 14.52 37.25 35.23
N PHE A 109 14.86 37.46 33.95
CA PHE A 109 15.94 38.36 33.44
C PHE A 109 17.39 37.85 33.64
N PRO A 110 18.37 38.19 32.76
CA PRO A 110 18.28 38.69 31.38
C PRO A 110 19.09 37.86 30.36
N GLN A 111 18.75 37.95 29.07
CA GLN A 111 19.54 37.40 27.97
C GLN A 111 20.32 38.52 27.27
N GLU A 112 21.65 38.44 27.24
CA GLU A 112 22.49 39.30 26.39
C GLU A 112 23.61 38.52 25.69
N LYS A 113 23.83 38.87 24.41
CA LYS A 113 25.09 38.76 23.66
C LYS A 113 25.70 37.35 23.53
N PHE A 114 25.24 36.63 22.49
CA PHE A 114 26.05 35.60 21.82
C PHE A 114 25.99 35.76 20.29
N GLU A 115 26.48 36.91 19.80
CA GLU A 115 26.51 37.23 18.35
C GLU A 115 27.83 37.91 17.95
N GLN A 116 28.96 37.37 18.41
CA GLN A 116 30.28 37.66 17.84
C GLN A 116 31.28 36.54 18.11
N ILE A 117 31.61 35.78 17.07
CA ILE A 117 32.94 35.20 16.74
C ILE A 117 32.75 34.54 15.37
N ASN A 118 33.30 35.16 14.33
CA ASN A 118 33.39 34.55 13.01
C ASN A 118 34.54 35.17 12.19
N GLN A 119 35.77 34.80 12.58
CA GLN A 119 37.04 35.05 11.86
C GLN A 119 37.49 36.53 11.78
N PRO A 120 38.73 36.83 11.36
CA PRO A 120 39.82 35.94 10.92
C PRO A 120 41.14 36.07 11.72
N LEU A 121 42.02 35.09 11.52
CA LEU A 121 43.46 35.28 11.72
C LEU A 121 44.25 34.43 10.71
N GLN A 122 44.74 35.08 9.66
CA GLN A 122 45.64 34.52 8.66
C GLN A 122 46.70 35.57 8.35
N ARG A 123 47.95 35.11 8.19
CA ARG A 123 49.22 35.89 8.18
C ARG A 123 49.67 36.35 9.57
N GLU A 124 50.66 35.63 10.12
CA GLU A 124 52.01 36.20 10.19
C GLU A 124 53.08 35.11 10.14
N HIS A 125 53.72 34.97 8.97
CA HIS A 125 55.02 34.34 8.79
C HIS A 125 55.95 35.44 8.25
N GLN A 126 57.26 35.35 8.54
CA GLN A 126 58.31 36.29 8.13
C GLN A 126 58.23 37.70 8.75
N LYS A 127 58.90 37.89 9.89
CA LYS A 127 60.28 38.45 9.91
C LYS A 127 60.78 38.64 11.35
N HIS A 128 61.95 38.06 11.64
CA HIS A 128 63.13 38.85 12.02
C HIS A 128 64.38 38.08 11.58
N GLN A 129 65.53 38.76 11.55
CA GLN A 129 66.74 38.31 10.88
C GLN A 129 67.95 38.43 11.81
N GLU A 130 68.94 37.57 11.57
CA GLU A 130 70.29 37.44 12.18
C GLU A 130 71.00 38.79 12.49
N PRO A 131 72.05 38.87 13.37
CA PRO A 131 73.12 37.85 13.44
C PRO A 131 74.02 37.67 14.71
N VAL A 132 74.87 36.61 14.63
CA VAL A 132 76.32 36.58 14.95
C VAL A 132 76.91 36.17 16.36
N HIS A 133 77.77 35.14 16.28
CA HIS A 133 78.99 34.75 17.04
C HIS A 133 79.11 34.57 18.60
N LEU A 134 79.37 33.31 18.98
CA LEU A 134 80.55 32.77 19.72
C LEU A 134 81.07 33.40 21.05
N SER A 135 80.66 32.80 22.18
CA SER A 135 81.50 32.38 23.34
C SER A 135 80.62 31.52 24.30
N LYS A 136 80.91 30.26 24.62
CA LYS A 136 82.01 29.60 25.37
C LYS A 136 81.90 29.77 26.90
N GLU A 137 81.76 28.64 27.61
CA GLU A 137 81.95 28.41 29.08
C GLU A 137 81.06 29.25 30.05
N HIS A 138 80.09 28.68 30.79
CA HIS A 138 80.26 27.71 31.90
C HIS A 138 78.90 27.26 32.51
N LEU A 139 78.91 26.15 33.29
CA LEU A 139 77.98 25.78 34.40
C LEU A 139 76.46 25.79 34.10
N SER A 140 75.72 24.69 33.90
CA SER A 140 75.83 23.27 34.35
C SER A 140 75.30 22.91 35.76
N GLU A 141 74.29 23.59 36.31
CA GLU A 141 73.70 23.20 37.61
C GLU A 141 72.19 23.50 37.82
N SER A 142 71.34 23.32 36.79
CA SER A 142 69.86 23.48 36.94
C SER A 142 68.97 22.50 36.15
N HIS A 143 69.47 21.80 35.13
CA HIS A 143 68.62 21.10 34.14
C HIS A 143 68.01 19.73 34.55
N ASN A 144 68.13 19.29 35.80
CA ASN A 144 67.53 18.02 36.24
C ASN A 144 66.15 18.18 36.93
N GLU A 145 65.89 19.27 37.66
CA GLU A 145 64.62 19.38 38.38
C GLU A 145 63.44 19.74 37.46
N ASP A 146 63.61 20.73 36.59
CA ASP A 146 62.52 21.19 35.74
C ASP A 146 62.17 20.16 34.66
N LEU A 147 63.16 19.39 34.21
CA LEU A 147 62.97 18.29 33.26
C LEU A 147 62.23 17.08 33.88
N GLU A 148 62.28 16.90 35.20
CA GLU A 148 61.41 15.94 35.92
C GLU A 148 60.00 16.50 36.16
N LYS A 149 59.88 17.79 36.53
CA LYS A 149 58.57 18.47 36.68
C LYS A 149 57.79 18.51 35.37
N GLU A 150 58.48 18.73 34.25
CA GLU A 150 57.93 18.70 32.89
C GLU A 150 57.45 17.30 32.50
N LYS A 151 58.28 16.25 32.72
CA LYS A 151 57.85 14.84 32.53
C LYS A 151 56.63 14.49 33.36
N VAL A 152 56.58 14.86 34.64
CA VAL A 152 55.43 14.56 35.52
C VAL A 152 54.17 15.28 35.02
N SER A 153 54.30 16.53 34.58
CA SER A 153 53.19 17.31 34.01
C SER A 153 52.70 16.71 32.68
N GLN A 154 53.63 16.27 31.82
CA GLN A 154 53.34 15.57 30.57
C GLN A 154 52.61 14.25 30.83
N ASN A 155 53.07 13.45 31.79
CA ASN A 155 52.42 12.20 32.21
C ASN A 155 51.05 12.40 32.86
N CYS A 156 50.75 13.61 33.39
CA CYS A 156 49.38 13.97 33.80
C CYS A 156 48.50 14.26 32.58
N LEU A 157 48.91 15.18 31.71
CA LEU A 157 48.16 15.56 30.52
C LEU A 157 47.92 14.38 29.57
N GLU A 158 48.88 13.47 29.45
CA GLU A 158 48.76 12.25 28.61
C GLU A 158 47.69 11.29 29.17
N ARG A 159 47.59 11.14 30.49
CA ARG A 159 46.51 10.37 31.14
C ARG A 159 45.15 11.04 31.02
N ASP A 160 45.08 12.36 31.14
CA ASP A 160 43.83 13.11 31.02
C ASP A 160 43.32 13.06 29.56
N VAL A 161 44.21 13.18 28.58
CA VAL A 161 43.92 12.98 27.15
C VAL A 161 43.50 11.54 26.84
N GLU A 162 44.16 10.52 27.41
CA GLU A 162 43.68 9.15 27.32
C GLU A 162 42.27 8.98 27.90
N GLN A 163 41.96 9.64 29.02
CA GLN A 163 40.66 9.50 29.68
C GLN A 163 39.55 10.19 28.87
N GLU A 164 39.80 11.36 28.29
CA GLU A 164 38.85 12.00 27.37
C GLU A 164 38.73 11.24 26.04
N ALA A 165 39.81 10.65 25.52
CA ALA A 165 39.74 9.77 24.35
C ALA A 165 38.85 8.55 24.61
N LYS A 166 38.98 7.90 25.77
CA LYS A 166 38.14 6.76 26.20
C LYS A 166 36.67 7.18 26.39
N LYS A 167 36.39 8.39 26.92
CA LYS A 167 35.02 8.95 26.98
C LYS A 167 34.44 9.21 25.59
N LEU A 168 35.22 9.79 24.68
CA LEU A 168 34.82 10.08 23.31
C LEU A 168 34.57 8.79 22.51
N GLU A 169 35.37 7.75 22.71
CA GLU A 169 35.16 6.42 22.15
C GLU A 169 33.83 5.81 22.63
N MET A 170 33.56 5.82 23.94
CA MET A 170 32.27 5.36 24.48
C MET A 170 31.09 6.17 23.93
N ALA A 171 31.22 7.50 23.80
CA ALA A 171 30.18 8.34 23.23
C ALA A 171 29.91 8.04 21.74
N HIS A 172 30.95 7.78 20.95
CA HIS A 172 30.79 7.34 19.57
C HIS A 172 30.17 5.93 19.45
N GLU A 173 30.39 5.05 20.42
CA GLU A 173 29.75 3.73 20.48
C GLU A 173 28.27 3.83 20.86
N GLU A 174 27.93 4.71 21.81
CA GLU A 174 26.54 5.04 22.19
C GLU A 174 25.76 5.63 21.00
N ILE A 175 26.34 6.63 20.31
CA ILE A 175 25.75 7.24 19.11
C ILE A 175 25.52 6.20 18.00
N ARG A 176 26.48 5.27 17.80
CA ARG A 176 26.34 4.21 16.79
C ARG A 176 25.21 3.25 17.14
N ARG A 177 25.12 2.82 18.41
CA ARG A 177 24.03 1.96 18.90
C ARG A 177 22.66 2.61 18.70
N LEU A 178 22.52 3.89 19.03
CA LEU A 178 21.27 4.65 18.86
C LEU A 178 20.91 4.85 17.38
N ALA A 179 21.89 5.04 16.50
CA ALA A 179 21.67 5.11 15.05
C ALA A 179 21.21 3.76 14.47
N ASP A 180 21.82 2.65 14.92
CA ASP A 180 21.41 1.30 14.53
C ASP A 180 20.00 0.95 15.06
N GLU A 181 19.65 1.39 16.27
CA GLU A 181 18.32 1.20 16.85
C GLU A 181 17.23 2.03 16.12
N LEU A 182 17.53 3.28 15.76
CA LEU A 182 16.66 4.10 14.91
C LEU A 182 16.46 3.46 13.54
N GLN A 183 17.54 2.98 12.90
CA GLN A 183 17.45 2.28 11.62
C GLN A 183 16.82 0.87 11.76
N GLY A 184 16.71 0.33 12.98
CA GLY A 184 15.88 -0.83 13.29
C GLY A 184 14.40 -0.46 13.23
N LYS A 185 14.01 0.57 13.99
CA LYS A 185 12.63 1.08 14.07
C LYS A 185 12.11 1.59 12.73
N GLU A 186 12.94 2.22 11.90
CA GLU A 186 12.58 2.63 10.53
C GLU A 186 12.27 1.43 9.61
N LYS A 187 12.98 0.31 9.78
CA LYS A 187 12.70 -0.96 9.06
C LYS A 187 11.46 -1.67 9.60
N GLU A 188 11.09 -1.47 10.87
CA GLU A 188 9.86 -2.01 11.45
C GLU A 188 8.63 -1.17 11.07
N GLN A 189 8.79 0.16 11.02
CA GLN A 189 7.77 1.08 10.50
C GLN A 189 7.46 0.74 9.03
N SER A 190 8.47 0.70 8.15
CA SER A 190 8.25 0.38 6.73
C SER A 190 7.72 -1.04 6.45
N LYS A 191 8.01 -2.03 7.30
CA LYS A 191 7.30 -3.33 7.29
C LYS A 191 5.83 -3.18 7.66
N SER A 192 5.53 -2.39 8.69
CA SER A 192 4.16 -2.13 9.18
C SER A 192 3.34 -1.34 8.16
N ASP A 193 3.94 -0.36 7.49
CA ASP A 193 3.34 0.41 6.40
C ASP A 193 3.03 -0.50 5.21
N SER A 194 3.93 -1.42 4.85
CA SER A 194 3.68 -2.42 3.80
C SER A 194 2.61 -3.45 4.19
N ALA A 195 2.46 -3.77 5.47
CA ALA A 195 1.35 -4.60 5.97
C ALA A 195 0.02 -3.83 5.93
N LEU A 196 0.04 -2.54 6.29
CA LEU A 196 -1.11 -1.64 6.21
C LEU A 196 -1.59 -1.46 4.77
N GLU A 197 -0.68 -1.25 3.81
CA GLU A 197 -1.00 -1.14 2.38
C GLU A 197 -1.64 -2.42 1.83
N LYS A 198 -1.13 -3.60 2.21
CA LYS A 198 -1.73 -4.89 1.85
C LYS A 198 -3.12 -5.07 2.46
N ALA A 199 -3.29 -4.72 3.73
CA ALA A 199 -4.59 -4.76 4.39
C ALA A 199 -5.60 -3.77 3.75
N GLN A 200 -5.15 -2.59 3.33
CA GLN A 200 -5.97 -1.63 2.58
C GLN A 200 -6.39 -2.19 1.21
N LEU A 201 -5.47 -2.79 0.46
CA LEU A 201 -5.77 -3.45 -0.83
C LEU A 201 -6.76 -4.62 -0.66
N GLU A 202 -6.64 -5.41 0.41
CA GLU A 202 -7.58 -6.49 0.71
C GLU A 202 -8.95 -5.95 1.14
N ILE A 203 -9.00 -4.91 1.96
CA ILE A 203 -10.24 -4.18 2.29
C ILE A 203 -10.90 -3.63 1.03
N GLU A 204 -10.15 -3.07 0.08
CA GLU A 204 -10.69 -2.54 -1.18
C GLU A 204 -11.27 -3.66 -2.07
N LYS A 205 -10.57 -4.80 -2.14
CA LYS A 205 -11.05 -6.02 -2.80
C LYS A 205 -12.34 -6.56 -2.16
N LEU A 206 -12.41 -6.57 -0.82
CA LEU A 206 -13.59 -6.99 -0.07
C LEU A 206 -14.78 -6.01 -0.22
N LYS A 207 -14.54 -4.69 -0.25
CA LYS A 207 -15.56 -3.70 -0.66
C LYS A 207 -16.09 -4.00 -2.07
N GLY A 208 -15.20 -4.29 -3.02
CA GLY A 208 -15.57 -4.66 -4.39
C GLY A 208 -16.42 -5.94 -4.46
N HIS A 209 -16.13 -6.93 -3.61
CA HIS A 209 -16.96 -8.13 -3.47
C HIS A 209 -18.33 -7.82 -2.83
N LEU A 210 -18.36 -6.98 -1.78
CA LEU A 210 -19.59 -6.57 -1.09
C LEU A 210 -20.54 -5.78 -2.00
N ILE A 211 -20.01 -4.88 -2.85
CA ILE A 211 -20.78 -4.14 -3.85
C ILE A 211 -21.42 -5.12 -4.85
N LYS A 212 -20.63 -6.02 -5.45
CA LYS A 212 -21.15 -7.05 -6.38
C LYS A 212 -22.20 -7.96 -5.73
N LEU A 213 -22.01 -8.34 -4.46
CA LEU A 213 -22.98 -9.14 -3.70
C LEU A 213 -24.30 -8.37 -3.49
N LYS A 214 -24.22 -7.07 -3.16
CA LYS A 214 -25.38 -6.19 -3.01
C LYS A 214 -26.13 -5.96 -4.32
N GLU A 215 -25.40 -5.79 -5.43
CA GLU A 215 -25.97 -5.66 -6.78
C GLU A 215 -26.70 -6.94 -7.20
N ASN A 216 -26.04 -8.10 -7.07
CA ASN A 216 -26.66 -9.40 -7.36
C ASN A 216 -27.91 -9.65 -6.50
N GLY A 217 -27.82 -9.39 -5.19
CA GLY A 217 -28.97 -9.51 -4.28
C GLY A 217 -30.12 -8.56 -4.62
N SER A 218 -29.82 -7.34 -5.10
CA SER A 218 -30.83 -6.40 -5.58
C SER A 218 -31.48 -6.86 -6.88
N ILE A 219 -30.70 -7.43 -7.80
CA ILE A 219 -31.18 -7.99 -9.07
C ILE A 219 -32.08 -9.20 -8.82
N ASP A 220 -31.70 -10.11 -7.94
CA ASP A 220 -32.51 -11.31 -7.64
C ASP A 220 -33.76 -10.98 -6.81
N LEU A 221 -33.69 -10.00 -5.90
CA LEU A 221 -34.88 -9.43 -5.24
C LEU A 221 -35.84 -8.78 -6.25
N GLN A 222 -35.32 -8.10 -7.28
CA GLN A 222 -36.15 -7.51 -8.32
C GLN A 222 -36.83 -8.58 -9.18
N LYS A 223 -36.10 -9.62 -9.62
CA LYS A 223 -36.69 -10.79 -10.31
C LYS A 223 -37.78 -11.46 -9.47
N ALA A 224 -37.57 -11.61 -8.16
CA ALA A 224 -38.55 -12.19 -7.25
C ALA A 224 -39.82 -11.32 -7.12
N LYS A 225 -39.68 -9.99 -7.05
CA LYS A 225 -40.83 -9.06 -7.07
C LYS A 225 -41.61 -9.15 -8.39
N GLU A 226 -40.91 -9.20 -9.53
CA GLU A 226 -41.52 -9.34 -10.86
C GLU A 226 -42.16 -10.71 -11.09
N HIS A 227 -41.66 -11.76 -10.43
CA HIS A 227 -42.28 -13.08 -10.42
C HIS A 227 -43.56 -13.07 -9.57
N ASN A 228 -43.51 -12.53 -8.36
CA ASN A 228 -44.69 -12.44 -7.48
C ASN A 228 -45.78 -11.57 -8.11
N LYS A 229 -45.44 -10.42 -8.73
CA LYS A 229 -46.40 -9.58 -9.45
C LYS A 229 -47.12 -10.34 -10.58
N ARG A 230 -46.41 -11.21 -11.31
CA ARG A 230 -47.02 -12.07 -12.35
C ARG A 230 -47.93 -13.13 -11.73
N LEU A 231 -47.57 -13.73 -10.60
CA LEU A 231 -48.44 -14.65 -9.86
C LEU A 231 -49.69 -13.93 -9.31
N ASP A 232 -49.56 -12.70 -8.81
CA ASP A 232 -50.71 -11.90 -8.34
C ASP A 232 -51.67 -11.56 -9.50
N GLU A 233 -51.14 -11.23 -10.68
CA GLU A 233 -51.89 -11.01 -11.91
C GLU A 233 -52.59 -12.30 -12.40
N GLU A 234 -51.90 -13.45 -12.35
CA GLU A 234 -52.47 -14.76 -12.68
C GLU A 234 -53.56 -15.19 -11.67
N ILE A 235 -53.32 -15.01 -10.37
CA ILE A 235 -54.31 -15.27 -9.30
C ILE A 235 -55.54 -14.37 -9.48
N LEU A 236 -55.36 -13.10 -9.88
CA LEU A 236 -56.47 -12.20 -10.18
C LEU A 236 -57.26 -12.65 -11.43
N ALA A 237 -56.56 -13.06 -12.49
CA ALA A 237 -57.16 -13.60 -13.71
C ALA A 237 -57.95 -14.91 -13.44
N LEU A 238 -57.37 -15.83 -12.65
CA LEU A 238 -58.03 -17.06 -12.21
C LEU A 238 -59.25 -16.77 -11.33
N ARG A 239 -59.16 -15.84 -10.37
CA ARG A 239 -60.32 -15.40 -9.56
C ARG A 239 -61.43 -14.77 -10.41
N ASN A 240 -61.08 -14.04 -11.47
CA ASN A 240 -62.05 -13.53 -12.44
C ASN A 240 -62.69 -14.68 -13.25
N ARG A 241 -61.90 -15.62 -13.78
CA ARG A 241 -62.43 -16.77 -14.54
C ARG A 241 -63.29 -17.68 -13.67
N VAL A 242 -62.96 -17.89 -12.40
CA VAL A 242 -63.81 -18.61 -11.43
C VAL A 242 -65.14 -17.88 -11.24
N ARG A 243 -65.16 -16.57 -10.98
CA ARG A 243 -66.44 -15.81 -10.92
C ARG A 243 -67.26 -15.92 -12.21
N SER A 244 -66.63 -15.89 -13.38
CA SER A 244 -67.32 -16.09 -14.65
C SER A 244 -67.89 -17.51 -14.76
N LEU A 245 -67.12 -18.53 -14.38
CA LEU A 245 -67.56 -19.93 -14.37
C LEU A 245 -68.66 -20.20 -13.34
N ASP A 246 -68.65 -19.54 -12.18
CA ASP A 246 -69.72 -19.62 -11.18
C ASP A 246 -71.00 -18.94 -11.67
N SER A 247 -70.88 -17.87 -12.46
CA SER A 247 -72.01 -17.19 -13.11
C SER A 247 -72.60 -18.07 -14.23
N GLU A 248 -71.73 -18.59 -15.11
CA GLU A 248 -72.04 -19.55 -16.18
C GLU A 248 -72.68 -20.82 -15.59
N LYS A 249 -72.18 -21.32 -14.45
CA LYS A 249 -72.74 -22.45 -13.69
C LYS A 249 -74.08 -22.12 -13.03
N LYS A 250 -74.32 -20.87 -12.61
CA LYS A 250 -75.63 -20.43 -12.10
C LYS A 250 -76.65 -20.38 -13.23
N GLU A 251 -76.30 -19.80 -14.37
CA GLU A 251 -77.14 -19.77 -15.57
C GLU A 251 -77.43 -21.18 -16.08
N LEU A 252 -76.41 -22.05 -16.17
CA LEU A 252 -76.57 -23.47 -16.46
C LEU A 252 -77.36 -24.22 -15.39
N GLY A 253 -77.27 -23.83 -14.12
CA GLY A 253 -78.10 -24.38 -13.03
C GLY A 253 -79.58 -24.02 -13.19
N GLU A 254 -79.88 -22.78 -13.61
CA GLU A 254 -81.23 -22.34 -13.95
C GLU A 254 -81.74 -23.00 -15.24
N VAL A 255 -80.87 -23.22 -16.24
CA VAL A 255 -81.18 -24.06 -17.41
C VAL A 255 -81.45 -25.51 -16.98
N VAL A 256 -80.64 -26.08 -16.09
CA VAL A 256 -80.80 -27.47 -15.63
C VAL A 256 -82.03 -27.63 -14.76
N GLU A 257 -82.44 -26.69 -13.91
CA GLU A 257 -83.70 -26.81 -13.18
C GLU A 257 -84.93 -26.65 -14.10
N ARG A 258 -84.85 -25.86 -15.19
CA ARG A 258 -85.86 -25.89 -16.26
C ARG A 258 -85.87 -27.25 -16.96
N LEU A 259 -84.72 -27.69 -17.48
CA LEU A 259 -84.53 -28.99 -18.12
C LEU A 259 -84.80 -30.18 -17.19
N LYS A 260 -84.84 -30.01 -15.86
CA LYS A 260 -85.17 -31.06 -14.88
C LYS A 260 -86.66 -31.08 -14.54
N GLY A 261 -87.38 -29.98 -14.82
CA GLY A 261 -88.83 -30.01 -15.04
C GLY A 261 -89.22 -30.71 -16.35
N GLU A 262 -88.36 -30.66 -17.37
CA GLU A 262 -88.58 -31.29 -18.68
C GLU A 262 -88.08 -32.75 -18.74
N ILE A 263 -86.94 -33.05 -18.12
CA ILE A 263 -86.29 -34.39 -18.03
C ILE A 263 -86.69 -35.06 -16.69
N GLY A 264 -87.99 -35.00 -16.39
CA GLY A 264 -88.64 -36.06 -15.60
C GLY A 264 -88.71 -37.38 -16.36
N GLU A 265 -88.27 -37.41 -17.63
CA GLU A 265 -88.51 -38.46 -18.61
C GLU A 265 -87.18 -38.93 -19.29
N SER A 266 -86.67 -40.12 -18.88
CA SER A 266 -85.73 -41.07 -19.58
C SER A 266 -84.16 -40.97 -19.46
N PRO A 267 -83.36 -42.09 -19.69
CA PRO A 267 -81.88 -42.18 -19.42
C PRO A 267 -80.94 -42.94 -20.46
N GLU A 268 -79.57 -42.90 -20.28
CA GLU A 268 -78.49 -43.98 -20.48
C GLU A 268 -77.08 -43.72 -21.23
N ASN A 269 -75.98 -44.42 -20.80
CA ASN A 269 -74.71 -44.96 -21.50
C ASN A 269 -73.23 -44.32 -21.53
N LYS A 270 -72.14 -45.03 -22.00
CA LYS A 270 -70.64 -44.91 -21.62
C LYS A 270 -69.45 -45.42 -22.59
N GLN A 271 -68.12 -45.10 -22.35
CA GLN A 271 -66.76 -45.82 -22.57
C GLN A 271 -65.59 -45.52 -23.67
N LEU A 272 -64.25 -45.70 -23.30
CA LEU A 272 -62.86 -45.96 -24.00
C LEU A 272 -61.98 -44.89 -24.82
N GLY A 273 -60.64 -44.94 -25.24
CA GLY A 273 -59.40 -45.86 -25.33
C GLY A 273 -57.97 -45.20 -25.78
N ASN A 274 -56.80 -45.89 -26.09
CA ASN A 274 -55.33 -45.35 -26.22
C ASN A 274 -54.22 -46.05 -27.21
N LEU A 275 -52.95 -45.47 -27.51
CA LEU A 275 -51.51 -46.03 -27.89
C LEU A 275 -50.59 -45.47 -29.14
N SER A 276 -49.18 -45.61 -29.31
CA SER A 276 -48.23 -45.17 -30.50
C SER A 276 -46.60 -45.46 -30.59
N PRO A 277 -45.78 -45.44 -31.76
CA PRO A 277 -44.23 -45.73 -31.97
C PRO A 277 -43.26 -45.07 -33.14
N GLY A 278 -41.88 -45.33 -33.33
CA GLY A 278 -40.92 -44.95 -34.54
C GLY A 278 -39.27 -45.08 -34.57
N LYS A 279 -38.43 -45.00 -35.72
CA LYS A 279 -36.84 -45.07 -35.83
C LYS A 279 -35.93 -44.91 -37.22
N THR A 280 -34.54 -44.70 -37.20
CA THR A 280 -33.28 -45.00 -38.15
C THR A 280 -32.78 -44.23 -39.51
N VAL A 281 -31.58 -44.22 -40.27
CA VAL A 281 -30.01 -44.47 -40.30
C VAL A 281 -29.18 -44.17 -41.70
N GLY A 282 -27.77 -44.03 -41.86
CA GLY A 282 -26.83 -43.89 -43.12
C GLY A 282 -25.22 -43.64 -42.95
N ALA A 283 -24.11 -43.45 -43.80
CA ALA A 283 -23.54 -43.55 -45.27
C ALA A 283 -21.92 -43.28 -45.52
N GLU A 284 -21.22 -43.37 -46.75
CA GLU A 284 -19.69 -43.20 -47.12
C GLU A 284 -19.22 -42.75 -48.62
N GLN A 285 -17.89 -42.47 -49.01
CA GLN A 285 -17.05 -42.83 -50.29
C GLN A 285 -15.77 -41.99 -50.87
N ARG A 286 -15.00 -42.46 -51.95
CA ARG A 286 -13.71 -41.90 -52.59
C ARG A 286 -13.30 -42.41 -54.07
N THR A 287 -12.28 -41.86 -54.83
CA THR A 287 -11.78 -42.31 -56.22
C THR A 287 -10.30 -41.88 -56.66
N GLN A 288 -9.73 -42.24 -57.85
CA GLN A 288 -8.29 -42.09 -58.34
C GLN A 288 -8.02 -41.78 -59.87
N ASP A 289 -6.77 -41.42 -60.30
CA ASP A 289 -5.90 -42.09 -61.36
C ASP A 289 -4.53 -41.35 -61.78
N PRO A 290 -3.99 -41.20 -63.05
CA PRO A 290 -2.57 -41.61 -63.37
C PRO A 290 -1.59 -40.81 -64.34
N SER A 291 -0.26 -41.08 -64.24
CA SER A 291 0.89 -41.09 -65.23
C SER A 291 1.26 -39.93 -66.22
N PRO A 292 2.55 -39.50 -66.35
CA PRO A 292 3.45 -39.98 -67.45
C PRO A 292 5.00 -39.99 -67.17
N GLY A 293 5.72 -41.08 -67.45
CA GLY A 293 7.13 -41.28 -66.98
C GLY A 293 8.31 -40.63 -67.75
N GLU A 294 9.50 -40.70 -67.13
CA GLU A 294 10.88 -40.42 -67.63
C GLU A 294 11.46 -39.00 -67.45
N LYS A 295 10.98 -37.94 -68.12
CA LYS A 295 11.32 -36.56 -67.65
C LYS A 295 10.81 -36.36 -66.22
N LEU A 296 9.63 -36.95 -65.97
CA LEU A 296 9.03 -37.13 -64.68
C LEU A 296 9.92 -37.90 -63.67
N LYS A 297 10.99 -38.62 -64.06
CA LYS A 297 11.86 -39.29 -63.06
C LYS A 297 12.76 -38.29 -62.34
N TYR A 298 13.40 -37.36 -63.04
CA TYR A 298 14.16 -36.29 -62.40
C TYR A 298 13.23 -35.31 -61.68
N GLN A 299 12.10 -34.97 -62.32
CA GLN A 299 11.10 -34.11 -61.71
C GLN A 299 10.47 -34.75 -60.46
N GLN A 300 10.17 -36.06 -60.47
CA GLN A 300 9.79 -36.82 -59.26
C GLN A 300 10.93 -36.94 -58.26
N GLN A 301 12.19 -37.02 -58.66
CA GLN A 301 13.31 -37.07 -57.71
C GLN A 301 13.38 -35.75 -56.91
N GLU A 302 13.24 -34.61 -57.58
CA GLU A 302 13.18 -33.28 -56.99
C GLU A 302 11.87 -33.08 -56.19
N GLU A 303 10.71 -33.45 -56.74
CA GLU A 303 9.43 -33.41 -56.03
C GLU A 303 9.41 -34.34 -54.80
N LEU A 304 10.04 -35.52 -54.84
CA LEU A 304 10.19 -36.42 -53.71
C LEU A 304 11.18 -35.87 -52.67
N GLN A 305 12.23 -35.18 -53.09
CA GLN A 305 13.16 -34.51 -52.19
C GLN A 305 12.48 -33.31 -51.50
N GLN A 306 11.73 -32.51 -52.26
CA GLN A 306 10.89 -31.42 -51.74
C GLN A 306 9.78 -31.95 -50.86
N LEU A 307 9.14 -33.07 -51.20
CA LEU A 307 8.10 -33.73 -50.40
C LEU A 307 8.68 -34.30 -49.10
N ARG A 308 9.90 -34.85 -49.11
CA ARG A 308 10.62 -35.27 -47.90
C ARG A 308 10.96 -34.07 -47.00
N GLN A 309 11.41 -32.95 -47.56
CA GLN A 309 11.65 -31.71 -46.82
C GLN A 309 10.33 -31.13 -46.26
N ASN A 310 9.27 -31.10 -47.05
CA ASN A 310 7.94 -30.65 -46.63
C ASN A 310 7.36 -31.56 -45.53
N LEU A 311 7.52 -32.89 -45.66
CA LEU A 311 7.12 -33.87 -44.63
C LEU A 311 7.90 -33.66 -43.33
N HIS A 312 9.21 -33.42 -43.40
CA HIS A 312 10.03 -33.12 -42.23
C HIS A 312 9.65 -31.78 -41.58
N ARG A 313 9.39 -30.74 -42.38
CA ARG A 313 8.88 -29.44 -41.90
C ARG A 313 7.51 -29.59 -41.24
N LEU A 314 6.60 -30.36 -41.84
CA LEU A 314 5.30 -30.69 -41.25
C LEU A 314 5.46 -31.51 -39.97
N GLN A 315 6.38 -32.46 -39.91
CA GLN A 315 6.68 -33.23 -38.70
C GLN A 315 7.18 -32.33 -37.56
N ILE A 316 8.06 -31.36 -37.84
CA ILE A 316 8.50 -30.35 -36.86
C ILE A 316 7.31 -29.49 -36.40
N LEU A 317 6.46 -29.03 -37.32
CA LEU A 317 5.26 -28.24 -36.98
C LEU A 317 4.25 -29.04 -36.15
N CYS A 318 3.99 -30.30 -36.49
CA CYS A 318 3.16 -31.22 -35.71
C CYS A 318 3.74 -31.46 -34.32
N ASN A 319 5.04 -31.73 -34.20
CA ASN A 319 5.72 -31.88 -32.91
C ASN A 319 5.65 -30.59 -32.07
N SER A 320 5.67 -29.41 -32.69
CA SER A 320 5.49 -28.13 -32.01
C SER A 320 4.05 -27.93 -31.55
N ALA A 321 3.07 -28.18 -32.42
CA ALA A 321 1.64 -28.11 -32.09
C ALA A 321 1.24 -29.14 -31.02
N GLU A 322 1.86 -30.33 -31.00
CA GLU A 322 1.62 -31.32 -29.96
C GLU A 322 2.20 -30.88 -28.60
N LYS A 323 3.37 -30.24 -28.58
CA LYS A 323 3.91 -29.61 -27.36
C LYS A 323 2.99 -28.51 -26.84
N GLU A 324 2.50 -27.65 -27.72
CA GLU A 324 1.54 -26.57 -27.37
C GLU A 324 0.23 -27.15 -26.81
N LEU A 325 -0.33 -28.17 -27.48
CA LEU A 325 -1.51 -28.90 -27.00
C LEU A 325 -1.27 -29.62 -25.67
N ARG A 326 -0.05 -30.09 -25.38
CA ARG A 326 0.32 -30.66 -24.08
C ARG A 326 0.42 -29.57 -23.00
N TYR A 327 0.98 -28.40 -23.32
CA TYR A 327 1.06 -27.26 -22.42
C TYR A 327 -0.34 -26.73 -22.04
N GLU A 328 -1.18 -26.42 -23.03
CA GLU A 328 -2.55 -25.96 -22.78
C GLU A 328 -3.42 -27.03 -22.10
N ARG A 329 -3.17 -28.33 -22.31
CA ARG A 329 -3.81 -29.41 -21.52
C ARG A 329 -3.37 -29.40 -20.06
N GLY A 330 -2.09 -29.18 -19.76
CA GLY A 330 -1.60 -29.02 -18.38
C GLY A 330 -2.28 -27.85 -17.68
N LYS A 331 -2.16 -26.66 -18.27
CA LYS A 331 -2.84 -25.43 -17.84
C LYS A 331 -4.36 -25.60 -17.67
N ASN A 332 -5.03 -26.41 -18.51
CA ASN A 332 -6.44 -26.74 -18.36
C ASN A 332 -6.74 -27.69 -17.19
N LEU A 333 -5.82 -28.60 -16.84
CA LEU A 333 -5.90 -29.43 -15.63
C LEU A 333 -5.68 -28.58 -14.38
N ASP A 334 -4.70 -27.69 -14.38
CA ASP A 334 -4.42 -26.76 -13.26
C ASP A 334 -5.64 -25.85 -12.99
N LEU A 335 -6.21 -25.28 -14.06
CA LEU A 335 -7.46 -24.51 -13.98
C LEU A 335 -8.64 -25.36 -13.49
N LYS A 336 -8.72 -26.66 -13.82
CA LYS A 336 -9.74 -27.56 -13.27
C LYS A 336 -9.53 -27.81 -11.78
N GLN A 337 -8.30 -28.06 -11.32
CA GLN A 337 -7.97 -28.23 -9.91
C GLN A 337 -8.33 -26.98 -9.11
N HIS A 338 -7.96 -25.79 -9.58
CA HIS A 338 -8.36 -24.53 -8.95
C HIS A 338 -9.89 -24.32 -8.93
N ASN A 339 -10.62 -24.74 -9.97
CA ASN A 339 -12.09 -24.69 -9.95
C ASN A 339 -12.71 -25.69 -8.97
N SER A 340 -12.16 -26.89 -8.80
CA SER A 340 -12.60 -27.84 -7.77
C SER A 340 -12.37 -27.29 -6.37
N LEU A 341 -11.17 -26.79 -6.07
CA LEU A 341 -10.85 -26.17 -4.78
C LEU A 341 -11.75 -24.96 -4.48
N LEU A 342 -12.06 -24.14 -5.50
CA LEU A 342 -13.00 -23.03 -5.36
C LEU A 342 -14.44 -23.49 -5.10
N GLN A 343 -14.86 -24.65 -5.64
CA GLN A 343 -16.16 -25.25 -5.33
C GLN A 343 -16.19 -25.83 -3.91
N GLU A 344 -15.11 -26.48 -3.47
CA GLU A 344 -14.97 -27.03 -2.11
C GLU A 344 -15.02 -25.91 -1.06
N GLU A 345 -14.25 -24.83 -1.22
CA GLU A 345 -14.33 -23.66 -0.35
C GLU A 345 -15.70 -22.94 -0.45
N SER A 346 -16.34 -22.91 -1.63
CA SER A 346 -17.71 -22.39 -1.77
C SER A 346 -18.75 -23.23 -1.02
N ILE A 347 -18.56 -24.55 -0.93
CA ILE A 347 -19.41 -25.46 -0.15
C ILE A 347 -19.15 -25.27 1.35
N LYS A 348 -17.88 -25.18 1.77
CA LYS A 348 -17.46 -24.93 3.15
C LYS A 348 -18.02 -23.60 3.69
N ILE A 349 -17.83 -22.50 2.96
CA ILE A 349 -18.41 -21.18 3.29
C ILE A 349 -19.95 -21.24 3.37
N LYS A 350 -20.63 -22.03 2.52
CA LYS A 350 -22.09 -22.24 2.62
C LYS A 350 -22.51 -23.03 3.88
N ILE A 351 -21.67 -23.94 4.37
CA ILE A 351 -21.91 -24.69 5.62
C ILE A 351 -21.68 -23.77 6.82
N GLU A 352 -20.57 -23.04 6.86
CA GLU A 352 -20.25 -22.06 7.90
C GLU A 352 -21.32 -20.96 7.98
N LEU A 353 -21.78 -20.42 6.84
CA LEU A 353 -22.88 -19.46 6.79
C LEU A 353 -24.18 -20.02 7.35
N LYS A 354 -24.55 -21.26 7.03
CA LYS A 354 -25.73 -21.93 7.61
C LYS A 354 -25.57 -22.14 9.12
N GLN A 355 -24.39 -22.51 9.59
CA GLN A 355 -24.11 -22.68 11.01
C GLN A 355 -24.18 -21.34 11.77
N ALA A 356 -23.68 -20.26 11.18
CA ALA A 356 -23.81 -18.90 11.73
C ALA A 356 -25.27 -18.43 11.76
N GLN A 357 -26.04 -18.67 10.70
CA GLN A 357 -27.48 -18.39 10.64
C GLN A 357 -28.26 -19.17 11.71
N GLN A 358 -27.93 -20.44 11.93
CA GLN A 358 -28.54 -21.26 12.98
C GLN A 358 -28.20 -20.75 14.38
N LYS A 359 -26.91 -20.44 14.65
CA LYS A 359 -26.47 -19.82 15.92
C LYS A 359 -27.20 -18.50 16.19
N LEU A 360 -27.39 -17.66 15.16
CA LEU A 360 -28.15 -16.42 15.27
C LEU A 360 -29.63 -16.67 15.58
N LEU A 361 -30.25 -17.66 14.93
CA LEU A 361 -31.64 -18.05 15.18
C LEU A 361 -31.85 -18.54 16.61
N ASP A 362 -30.95 -19.37 17.12
CA ASP A 362 -31.05 -19.94 18.47
C ASP A 362 -30.69 -18.91 19.56
N SER A 363 -29.76 -17.99 19.29
CA SER A 363 -29.54 -16.80 20.10
C SER A 363 -30.79 -15.91 20.15
N ALA A 364 -31.46 -15.66 19.02
CA ALA A 364 -32.70 -14.89 18.99
C ALA A 364 -33.84 -15.54 19.79
N LYS A 365 -33.95 -16.89 19.76
CA LYS A 365 -34.88 -17.63 20.62
C LYS A 365 -34.55 -17.42 22.11
N MET A 366 -33.29 -17.56 22.50
CA MET A 366 -32.83 -17.33 23.87
C MET A 366 -33.11 -15.88 24.34
N CYS A 367 -32.85 -14.88 23.51
CA CYS A 367 -33.24 -13.50 23.81
C CYS A 367 -34.76 -13.35 23.99
N SER A 368 -35.57 -14.09 23.23
CA SER A 368 -37.04 -14.06 23.37
C SER A 368 -37.55 -14.73 24.65
N SER A 369 -36.94 -15.84 25.11
CA SER A 369 -37.29 -16.48 26.38
C SER A 369 -36.87 -15.62 27.57
N LEU A 370 -35.62 -15.12 27.57
CA LEU A 370 -35.14 -14.18 28.59
C LEU A 370 -36.00 -12.89 28.65
N THR A 371 -36.51 -12.41 27.51
CA THR A 371 -37.47 -11.28 27.47
C THR A 371 -38.83 -11.64 28.08
N ALA A 372 -39.29 -12.89 27.94
CA ALA A 372 -40.53 -13.36 28.55
C ALA A 372 -40.37 -13.57 30.07
N GLU A 373 -39.25 -14.18 30.50
CA GLU A 373 -38.86 -14.35 31.89
C GLU A 373 -38.71 -13.00 32.60
N TRP A 374 -38.03 -12.03 31.98
CA TRP A 374 -37.91 -10.67 32.52
C TRP A 374 -39.28 -9.99 32.68
N LYS A 375 -40.19 -10.14 31.71
CA LYS A 375 -41.57 -9.62 31.82
C LYS A 375 -42.35 -10.31 32.96
N HIS A 376 -42.20 -11.62 33.12
CA HIS A 376 -42.82 -12.38 34.21
C HIS A 376 -42.31 -11.92 35.57
N CYS A 377 -40.98 -11.79 35.75
CA CYS A 377 -40.37 -11.25 36.97
C CYS A 377 -40.83 -9.82 37.24
N GLN A 378 -40.89 -8.96 36.22
CA GLN A 378 -41.41 -7.59 36.36
C GLN A 378 -42.90 -7.56 36.77
N GLN A 379 -43.72 -8.49 36.28
CA GLN A 379 -45.10 -8.62 36.73
C GLN A 379 -45.19 -9.15 38.16
N LYS A 380 -44.37 -10.15 38.53
CA LYS A 380 -44.32 -10.69 39.90
C LYS A 380 -43.92 -9.63 40.93
N ILE A 381 -43.04 -8.69 40.57
CA ILE A 381 -42.71 -7.53 41.40
C ILE A 381 -43.97 -6.67 41.62
N ARG A 382 -44.71 -6.29 40.57
CA ARG A 382 -45.96 -5.51 40.72
C ARG A 382 -47.02 -6.21 41.56
N GLU A 383 -47.13 -7.53 41.46
CA GLU A 383 -48.04 -8.33 42.30
C GLU A 383 -47.64 -8.27 43.78
N LEU A 384 -46.34 -8.33 44.10
CA LEU A 384 -45.82 -8.24 45.46
C LEU A 384 -45.94 -6.80 46.02
N GLU A 385 -45.69 -5.77 45.20
CA GLU A 385 -45.91 -4.36 45.57
C GLU A 385 -47.38 -4.11 45.96
N LEU A 386 -48.32 -4.67 45.19
CA LEU A 386 -49.76 -4.51 45.44
C LEU A 386 -50.22 -5.31 46.67
N GLU A 387 -49.64 -6.48 46.92
CA GLU A 387 -49.90 -7.27 48.13
C GLU A 387 -49.36 -6.59 49.40
N VAL A 388 -48.18 -5.96 49.34
CA VAL A 388 -47.65 -5.14 50.45
C VAL A 388 -48.57 -3.97 50.76
N LEU A 389 -49.17 -3.32 49.75
CA LEU A 389 -50.18 -2.28 49.94
C LEU A 389 -51.47 -2.81 50.61
N ASN A 390 -51.96 -3.98 50.19
CA ASN A 390 -53.10 -4.65 50.81
C ASN A 390 -52.82 -4.97 52.30
N GLN A 391 -51.64 -5.50 52.61
CA GLN A 391 -51.24 -5.83 53.99
C GLN A 391 -51.12 -4.58 54.85
N ALA A 392 -50.53 -3.49 54.34
CA ALA A 392 -50.48 -2.21 55.05
C ALA A 392 -51.88 -1.65 55.34
N GLN A 393 -52.83 -1.77 54.40
CA GLN A 393 -54.23 -1.39 54.61
C GLN A 393 -54.94 -2.31 55.63
N SER A 394 -54.67 -3.62 55.58
CA SER A 394 -55.20 -4.59 56.54
C SER A 394 -54.75 -4.29 57.97
N ILE A 395 -53.44 -4.11 58.20
CA ILE A 395 -52.84 -3.73 59.48
C ILE A 395 -53.47 -2.43 60.01
N LYS A 396 -53.67 -1.42 59.14
CA LYS A 396 -54.34 -0.17 59.51
C LYS A 396 -55.78 -0.40 59.97
N SER A 397 -56.51 -1.35 59.38
CA SER A 397 -57.86 -1.72 59.83
C SER A 397 -57.86 -2.50 61.15
N GLN A 398 -56.89 -3.41 61.35
CA GLN A 398 -56.72 -4.20 62.56
C GLN A 398 -56.41 -3.30 63.77
N ASN A 399 -55.53 -2.32 63.62
CA ASN A 399 -55.20 -1.36 64.67
C ASN A 399 -56.43 -0.55 65.12
N ASN A 400 -57.28 -0.10 64.19
CA ASN A 400 -58.55 0.59 64.48
C ASN A 400 -59.55 -0.29 65.26
N LEU A 401 -59.52 -1.62 65.07
CA LEU A 401 -60.36 -2.56 65.82
C LEU A 401 -59.78 -2.84 67.21
N GLN A 402 -58.46 -2.95 67.33
CA GLN A 402 -57.76 -3.15 68.60
C GLN A 402 -57.90 -1.95 69.54
N GLU A 403 -57.88 -0.72 69.01
CA GLU A 403 -58.17 0.51 69.75
C GLU A 403 -59.61 0.52 70.33
N LYS A 404 -60.61 0.17 69.51
CA LYS A 404 -62.01 0.03 69.97
C LYS A 404 -62.18 -1.06 71.02
N LEU A 405 -61.47 -2.19 70.88
CA LEU A 405 -61.49 -3.26 71.88
C LEU A 405 -60.90 -2.81 73.22
N ALA A 406 -59.85 -1.99 73.21
CA ALA A 406 -59.31 -1.37 74.43
C ALA A 406 -60.32 -0.39 75.06
N GLN A 407 -61.02 0.39 74.24
CA GLN A 407 -62.04 1.33 74.71
C GLN A 407 -63.23 0.64 75.40
N GLU A 408 -63.72 -0.49 74.87
CA GLU A 408 -64.79 -1.25 75.54
C GLU A 408 -64.30 -1.96 76.82
N LYS A 409 -63.06 -2.47 76.84
CA LYS A 409 -62.47 -3.06 78.07
C LYS A 409 -62.44 -2.10 79.24
N SER A 410 -62.19 -0.80 79.00
CA SER A 410 -62.26 0.22 80.04
C SER A 410 -63.66 0.31 80.67
N LYS A 411 -64.72 0.32 79.84
CA LYS A 411 -66.12 0.46 80.30
C LYS A 411 -66.62 -0.76 81.07
N VAL A 412 -66.07 -1.95 80.80
CA VAL A 412 -66.41 -3.18 81.54
C VAL A 412 -65.87 -3.10 82.97
N ALA A 413 -64.65 -2.61 83.18
CA ALA A 413 -64.11 -2.39 84.53
C ALA A 413 -64.98 -1.40 85.35
N ASP A 414 -65.42 -0.30 84.72
CA ASP A 414 -66.34 0.68 85.33
C ASP A 414 -67.71 0.09 85.72
N ALA A 415 -68.08 -1.08 85.16
CA ALA A 415 -69.32 -1.80 85.46
C ALA A 415 -69.11 -2.90 86.53
N GLU A 416 -67.97 -3.59 86.52
CA GLU A 416 -67.63 -4.62 87.51
C GLU A 416 -67.50 -4.03 88.93
N GLU A 417 -66.93 -2.83 89.08
CA GLU A 417 -66.88 -2.12 90.37
C GLU A 417 -68.28 -1.89 90.96
N LYS A 418 -69.26 -1.52 90.12
CA LYS A 418 -70.67 -1.30 90.55
C LYS A 418 -71.39 -2.58 90.95
N ILE A 419 -70.98 -3.74 90.43
CA ILE A 419 -71.57 -5.04 90.78
C ILE A 419 -71.13 -5.47 92.19
N LEU A 420 -69.89 -5.17 92.59
CA LEU A 420 -69.36 -5.54 93.91
C LEU A 420 -70.09 -4.81 95.06
N ASP A 421 -70.36 -3.51 94.91
CA ASP A 421 -71.14 -2.72 95.88
C ASP A 421 -72.57 -3.27 96.11
N LEU A 422 -73.21 -3.80 95.06
CA LEU A 422 -74.53 -4.41 95.15
C LEU A 422 -74.49 -5.80 95.82
N GLN A 423 -73.47 -6.61 95.54
CA GLN A 423 -73.33 -7.94 96.18
C GLN A 423 -73.09 -7.85 97.69
N GLN A 424 -72.45 -6.78 98.18
CA GLN A 424 -72.24 -6.57 99.61
C GLN A 424 -73.57 -6.33 100.37
N LYS A 425 -74.54 -5.68 99.72
CA LYS A 425 -75.84 -5.32 100.33
C LYS A 425 -76.80 -6.51 100.46
N LEU A 426 -76.65 -7.53 99.61
CA LEU A 426 -77.52 -8.72 99.60
C LEU A 426 -77.27 -9.70 100.76
N LYS A 427 -76.02 -9.80 101.26
CA LYS A 427 -75.60 -10.86 102.20
C LYS A 427 -76.17 -10.76 103.62
N HIS A 428 -76.88 -9.69 103.98
CA HIS A 428 -77.23 -9.38 105.37
C HIS A 428 -78.58 -9.96 105.87
N ALA A 429 -79.32 -10.72 105.04
CA ALA A 429 -80.79 -10.81 105.15
C ALA A 429 -81.46 -12.16 105.51
N GLN A 430 -80.76 -13.28 105.79
CA GLN A 430 -81.41 -14.61 105.93
C GLN A 430 -80.83 -15.57 107.02
N LYS A 431 -81.70 -16.16 107.89
CA LYS A 431 -81.43 -17.34 108.79
C LYS A 431 -82.67 -17.86 109.59
N VAL A 432 -82.66 -19.14 110.05
CA VAL A 432 -83.52 -19.85 111.09
C VAL A 432 -84.52 -20.98 110.59
N CYS A 433 -84.97 -21.93 111.47
CA CYS A 433 -85.21 -23.40 111.19
C CYS A 433 -86.58 -24.10 111.65
N VAL A 434 -86.60 -25.39 112.10
CA VAL A 434 -87.66 -26.47 111.78
C VAL A 434 -88.01 -27.55 112.90
N THR A 435 -89.06 -28.40 112.73
CA THR A 435 -89.35 -29.85 113.21
C THR A 435 -89.69 -30.20 114.71
N ASP A 436 -90.35 -31.32 115.18
CA ASP A 436 -91.25 -32.45 114.70
C ASP A 436 -91.80 -33.38 115.89
N THR A 437 -92.58 -34.49 115.66
CA THR A 437 -92.60 -35.86 116.36
C THR A 437 -93.88 -36.44 117.09
N CYS A 438 -94.18 -37.78 116.98
CA CYS A 438 -94.35 -38.83 118.08
C CYS A 438 -95.44 -39.96 117.98
N VAL A 439 -95.28 -41.08 118.76
CA VAL A 439 -95.97 -42.41 118.71
C VAL A 439 -95.89 -43.18 120.08
N LEU A 440 -96.79 -44.11 120.46
CA LEU A 440 -96.43 -45.37 121.22
C LEU A 440 -97.53 -46.46 121.41
N GLY A 441 -97.08 -47.72 121.62
CA GLY A 441 -97.87 -48.84 122.19
C GLY A 441 -97.08 -50.17 122.18
N LYS A 442 -96.46 -50.60 123.29
CA LYS A 442 -95.19 -51.39 123.22
C LYS A 442 -95.08 -52.76 123.95
N LYS A 443 -95.85 -53.06 124.99
CA LYS A 443 -95.40 -54.05 126.01
C LYS A 443 -95.48 -55.55 125.68
N GLN A 444 -96.30 -56.01 124.73
CA GLN A 444 -96.41 -57.45 124.42
C GLN A 444 -95.19 -58.03 123.67
N LEU A 445 -94.14 -57.22 123.45
CA LEU A 445 -92.88 -57.62 122.83
C LEU A 445 -91.86 -58.20 123.83
N GLU A 446 -92.01 -57.96 125.13
CA GLU A 446 -90.95 -58.13 126.14
C GLU A 446 -90.46 -59.59 126.33
N GLU A 447 -91.27 -60.61 126.02
CA GLU A 447 -90.84 -62.02 126.07
C GLU A 447 -90.24 -62.53 124.75
N ARG A 448 -90.82 -62.14 123.59
CA ARG A 448 -90.21 -62.41 122.27
C ARG A 448 -88.81 -61.79 122.14
N ILE A 449 -88.56 -60.70 122.87
CA ILE A 449 -87.24 -60.07 122.95
C ILE A 449 -86.17 -61.03 123.49
N LYS A 450 -86.46 -61.99 124.37
CA LYS A 450 -85.41 -62.90 124.89
C LYS A 450 -84.87 -63.89 123.86
N GLU A 451 -85.74 -64.61 123.16
CA GLU A 451 -85.32 -65.52 122.09
C GLU A 451 -84.79 -64.77 120.86
N ALA A 452 -85.29 -63.56 120.62
CA ALA A 452 -84.70 -62.66 119.63
C ALA A 452 -83.26 -62.28 120.02
N MET A 453 -83.00 -61.80 121.24
CA MET A 453 -81.68 -61.34 121.70
C MET A 453 -80.58 -62.38 121.54
N GLU A 454 -80.84 -63.67 121.78
CA GLU A 454 -79.80 -64.71 121.71
C GLU A 454 -79.43 -65.09 120.26
N ASN A 455 -80.38 -64.99 119.33
CA ASN A 455 -80.12 -65.13 117.89
C ASN A 455 -79.54 -63.83 117.30
N GLU A 456 -80.03 -62.68 117.75
CA GLU A 456 -79.52 -61.34 117.43
C GLU A 456 -78.06 -61.19 117.86
N ALA A 457 -77.63 -61.77 118.99
CA ALA A 457 -76.24 -61.78 119.43
C ALA A 457 -75.31 -62.54 118.46
N LYS A 458 -75.74 -63.71 117.95
CA LYS A 458 -74.97 -64.49 116.97
C LYS A 458 -74.89 -63.77 115.63
N ILE A 459 -76.00 -63.15 115.20
CA ILE A 459 -76.05 -62.33 113.98
C ILE A 459 -75.18 -61.08 114.13
N LYS A 460 -75.16 -60.43 115.30
CA LYS A 460 -74.26 -59.31 115.62
C LYS A 460 -72.79 -59.71 115.50
N GLN A 461 -72.38 -60.85 116.07
CA GLN A 461 -71.00 -61.33 115.96
C GLN A 461 -70.60 -61.54 114.48
N GLN A 462 -71.42 -62.25 113.70
CA GLN A 462 -71.12 -62.48 112.27
C GLN A 462 -71.12 -61.16 111.47
N TYR A 463 -72.02 -60.24 111.79
CA TYR A 463 -72.06 -58.90 111.19
C TYR A 463 -70.83 -58.06 111.56
N GLU A 464 -70.34 -58.13 112.80
CA GLU A 464 -69.13 -57.45 113.25
C GLU A 464 -67.88 -58.02 112.57
N GLU A 465 -67.74 -59.35 112.50
CA GLU A 465 -66.66 -60.01 111.74
C GLU A 465 -66.68 -59.61 110.26
N GLU A 466 -67.85 -59.56 109.63
CA GLU A 466 -68.00 -59.15 108.23
C GLU A 466 -67.76 -57.64 108.04
N GLN A 467 -68.09 -56.80 109.01
CA GLN A 467 -67.74 -55.38 109.02
C GLN A 467 -66.23 -55.16 109.16
N GLN A 468 -65.49 -55.99 109.91
CA GLN A 468 -64.03 -55.91 109.94
C GLN A 468 -63.42 -56.41 108.62
N LYS A 469 -63.95 -57.49 108.02
CA LYS A 469 -63.54 -57.96 106.68
C LYS A 469 -63.78 -56.89 105.60
N ARG A 470 -64.91 -56.18 105.64
CA ARG A 470 -65.20 -55.05 104.73
C ARG A 470 -64.21 -53.92 104.90
N LYS A 471 -63.91 -53.46 106.12
CA LYS A 471 -62.88 -52.43 106.36
C LYS A 471 -61.50 -52.85 105.84
N LEU A 472 -61.13 -54.12 105.99
CA LEU A 472 -59.86 -54.65 105.45
C LEU A 472 -59.87 -54.69 103.91
N LEU A 473 -61.00 -55.05 103.29
CA LEU A 473 -61.20 -54.97 101.85
C LEU A 473 -61.16 -53.52 101.34
N ASP A 474 -61.85 -52.59 102.00
CA ASP A 474 -61.86 -51.16 101.65
C ASP A 474 -60.46 -50.54 101.79
N GLN A 475 -59.70 -50.93 102.82
CA GLN A 475 -58.29 -50.57 102.97
C GLN A 475 -57.45 -51.11 101.80
N ASN A 476 -57.56 -52.40 101.48
CA ASN A 476 -56.84 -53.02 100.35
C ASN A 476 -57.24 -52.39 99.00
N ILE A 477 -58.51 -52.07 98.79
CA ILE A 477 -59.01 -51.37 97.59
C ILE A 477 -58.40 -49.97 97.53
N SER A 478 -58.37 -49.23 98.64
CA SER A 478 -57.73 -47.90 98.68
C SER A 478 -56.23 -47.96 98.41
N GLU A 479 -55.54 -49.02 98.85
CA GLU A 479 -54.11 -49.21 98.64
C GLU A 479 -53.81 -49.59 97.18
N LEU A 480 -54.61 -50.48 96.59
CA LEU A 480 -54.56 -50.80 95.17
C LEU A 480 -54.88 -49.57 94.30
N GLN A 481 -55.85 -48.74 94.69
CA GLN A 481 -56.15 -47.48 94.00
C GLN A 481 -54.95 -46.50 94.03
N LYS A 482 -54.24 -46.38 95.16
CA LYS A 482 -52.98 -45.60 95.23
C LYS A 482 -51.91 -46.18 94.32
N GLN A 483 -51.74 -47.50 94.29
CA GLN A 483 -50.74 -48.17 93.45
C GLN A 483 -51.05 -48.02 91.95
N VAL A 484 -52.30 -48.22 91.54
CA VAL A 484 -52.77 -47.97 90.16
C VAL A 484 -52.51 -46.52 89.77
N LYS A 485 -52.88 -45.55 90.61
CA LYS A 485 -52.62 -44.13 90.34
C LYS A 485 -51.12 -43.82 90.22
N LEU A 486 -50.29 -44.34 91.13
CA LEU A 486 -48.83 -44.17 91.07
C LEU A 486 -48.20 -44.81 89.83
N LEU A 487 -48.75 -45.92 89.33
CA LEU A 487 -48.32 -46.53 88.07
C LEU A 487 -48.75 -45.66 86.88
N GLN A 488 -49.98 -45.16 86.87
CA GLN A 488 -50.50 -44.29 85.83
C GLN A 488 -49.75 -42.93 85.78
N ASP A 489 -49.42 -42.34 86.93
CA ASP A 489 -48.59 -41.14 87.02
C ASP A 489 -47.16 -41.37 86.48
N LYS A 490 -46.61 -42.60 86.61
CA LYS A 490 -45.32 -42.99 86.00
C LYS A 490 -45.43 -43.29 84.51
N GLU A 491 -46.52 -43.91 84.08
CA GLU A 491 -46.84 -44.16 82.67
C GLU A 491 -46.92 -42.83 81.90
N ASN A 492 -47.67 -41.86 82.43
CA ASN A 492 -47.73 -40.49 81.91
C ASN A 492 -46.33 -39.82 81.83
N GLN A 493 -45.46 -40.01 82.83
CA GLN A 493 -44.09 -39.46 82.80
C GLN A 493 -43.22 -40.15 81.74
N LEU A 494 -43.37 -41.46 81.54
CA LEU A 494 -42.67 -42.21 80.50
C LEU A 494 -43.18 -41.84 79.10
N GLU A 495 -44.49 -41.64 78.91
CA GLU A 495 -45.08 -41.19 77.65
C GLU A 495 -44.63 -39.77 77.28
N MET A 496 -44.62 -38.84 78.23
CA MET A 496 -44.13 -37.48 78.01
C MET A 496 -42.63 -37.43 77.70
N THR A 497 -41.80 -38.22 78.40
CA THR A 497 -40.35 -38.27 78.14
C THR A 497 -40.02 -39.01 76.84
N SER A 498 -40.75 -40.07 76.50
CA SER A 498 -40.68 -40.76 75.20
C SER A 498 -41.04 -39.82 74.05
N SER A 499 -42.16 -39.09 74.18
CA SER A 499 -42.60 -38.09 73.19
C SER A 499 -41.54 -37.00 72.99
N GLN A 500 -40.93 -36.51 74.06
CA GLN A 500 -39.88 -35.48 73.97
C GLN A 500 -38.54 -36.02 73.44
N GLN A 501 -38.24 -37.31 73.62
CA GLN A 501 -37.14 -37.99 72.93
C GLN A 501 -37.44 -38.15 71.43
N GLN A 502 -38.65 -38.55 71.06
CA GLN A 502 -39.07 -38.71 69.67
C GLN A 502 -38.97 -37.38 68.89
N ILE A 503 -39.39 -36.25 69.50
CA ILE A 503 -39.24 -34.91 68.92
C ILE A 503 -37.75 -34.57 68.72
N ARG A 504 -36.87 -34.89 69.68
CA ARG A 504 -35.42 -34.68 69.52
C ARG A 504 -34.80 -35.54 68.42
N ILE A 505 -35.23 -36.80 68.28
CA ILE A 505 -34.79 -37.69 67.20
C ILE A 505 -35.21 -37.11 65.85
N GLN A 506 -36.47 -36.67 65.71
CA GLN A 506 -36.95 -36.01 64.49
C GLN A 506 -36.16 -34.74 64.16
N GLN A 507 -35.84 -33.90 65.16
CA GLN A 507 -34.98 -32.72 64.98
C GLN A 507 -33.56 -33.09 64.48
N GLN A 508 -32.96 -34.14 65.05
CA GLN A 508 -31.65 -34.64 64.62
C GLN A 508 -31.70 -35.26 63.21
N GLU A 509 -32.76 -36.00 62.87
CA GLU A 509 -32.97 -36.51 61.51
C GLU A 509 -33.11 -35.39 60.48
N THR A 510 -33.82 -34.29 60.80
CA THR A 510 -33.93 -33.14 59.89
C THR A 510 -32.57 -32.46 59.70
N GLN A 511 -31.78 -32.28 60.76
CA GLN A 511 -30.43 -31.72 60.68
C GLN A 511 -29.48 -32.60 59.86
N LEU A 512 -29.53 -33.93 60.03
CA LEU A 512 -28.73 -34.87 59.24
C LEU A 512 -29.12 -34.84 57.76
N LYS A 513 -30.41 -34.78 57.43
CA LYS A 513 -30.89 -34.66 56.03
C LYS A 513 -30.44 -33.34 55.40
N GLN A 514 -30.42 -32.24 56.15
CA GLN A 514 -29.88 -30.96 55.68
C GLN A 514 -28.38 -31.09 55.38
N LEU A 515 -27.58 -31.60 56.32
CA LEU A 515 -26.13 -31.79 56.14
C LEU A 515 -25.79 -32.76 55.00
N GLU A 516 -26.58 -33.82 54.78
CA GLU A 516 -26.43 -34.69 53.60
C GLU A 516 -26.66 -33.95 52.28
N ASN A 517 -27.68 -33.07 52.23
CA ASN A 517 -28.00 -32.31 51.04
C ASN A 517 -26.97 -31.20 50.77
N GLU A 518 -26.47 -30.53 51.80
CA GLU A 518 -25.35 -29.59 51.71
C GLU A 518 -24.07 -30.30 51.22
N ASN A 519 -23.78 -31.50 51.76
CA ASN A 519 -22.63 -32.30 51.34
C ASN A 519 -22.75 -32.73 49.86
N ARG A 520 -23.94 -33.16 49.40
CA ARG A 520 -24.21 -33.46 47.97
C ARG A 520 -23.96 -32.25 47.07
N LYS A 521 -24.43 -31.05 47.47
CA LYS A 521 -24.17 -29.80 46.74
C LYS A 521 -22.67 -29.49 46.65
N SER A 522 -21.90 -29.64 47.74
CA SER A 522 -20.45 -29.48 47.67
C SER A 522 -19.77 -30.52 46.79
N ASP A 523 -20.27 -31.75 46.76
CA ASP A 523 -19.76 -32.83 45.91
C ASP A 523 -20.01 -32.55 44.41
N GLU A 524 -21.15 -31.92 44.08
CA GLU A 524 -21.48 -31.44 42.73
C GLU A 524 -20.64 -30.21 42.32
N HIS A 525 -20.44 -29.25 43.23
CA HIS A 525 -19.52 -28.13 43.01
C HIS A 525 -18.07 -28.58 42.82
N LEU A 526 -17.60 -29.60 43.55
CA LEU A 526 -16.28 -30.19 43.37
C LEU A 526 -16.12 -30.82 41.98
N LYS A 527 -17.12 -31.59 41.51
CA LYS A 527 -17.13 -32.16 40.16
C LYS A 527 -17.14 -31.08 39.08
N SER A 528 -17.98 -30.05 39.22
CA SER A 528 -18.03 -28.92 38.30
C SER A 528 -16.71 -28.13 38.26
N ASN A 529 -16.04 -27.95 39.41
CA ASN A 529 -14.74 -27.30 39.47
C ASN A 529 -13.62 -28.16 38.87
N GLN A 530 -13.67 -29.48 39.04
CA GLN A 530 -12.75 -30.41 38.37
C GLN A 530 -12.93 -30.32 36.84
N GLU A 531 -14.16 -30.40 36.33
CA GLU A 531 -14.45 -30.23 34.90
C GLU A 531 -13.95 -28.88 34.35
N LEU A 532 -14.11 -27.79 35.10
CA LEU A 532 -13.60 -26.47 34.72
C LEU A 532 -12.06 -26.44 34.71
N SER A 533 -11.41 -27.07 35.69
CA SER A 533 -9.95 -27.22 35.74
C SER A 533 -9.42 -28.04 34.56
N GLU A 534 -10.09 -29.13 34.19
CA GLU A 534 -9.74 -29.95 33.02
C GLU A 534 -9.89 -29.15 31.72
N LYS A 535 -11.00 -28.42 31.54
CA LYS A 535 -11.23 -27.53 30.39
C LYS A 535 -10.18 -26.41 30.32
N LEU A 536 -9.82 -25.80 31.44
CA LEU A 536 -8.74 -24.80 31.52
C LEU A 536 -7.37 -25.40 31.16
N SER A 537 -7.07 -26.63 31.59
CA SER A 537 -5.82 -27.31 31.24
C SER A 537 -5.71 -27.63 29.75
N GLY A 538 -6.82 -28.02 29.10
CA GLY A 538 -6.88 -28.23 27.65
C GLY A 538 -6.66 -26.93 26.87
N LEU A 539 -7.30 -25.82 27.29
CA LEU A 539 -7.11 -24.50 26.68
C LEU A 539 -5.68 -23.95 26.87
N GLN A 540 -5.04 -24.25 28.01
CA GLN A 540 -3.64 -23.91 28.23
C GLN A 540 -2.71 -24.70 27.29
N GLN A 541 -2.95 -26.00 27.09
CA GLN A 541 -2.19 -26.82 26.13
C GLN A 541 -2.42 -26.38 24.68
N GLU A 542 -3.65 -26.04 24.28
CA GLU A 542 -3.95 -25.52 22.95
C GLU A 542 -3.24 -24.19 22.69
N LYS A 543 -3.23 -23.28 23.68
CA LYS A 543 -2.45 -22.04 23.64
C LYS A 543 -0.95 -22.28 23.53
N GLU A 544 -0.40 -23.26 24.26
CA GLU A 544 1.01 -23.61 24.19
C GLU A 544 1.39 -24.19 22.82
N ALA A 545 0.58 -25.11 22.27
CA ALA A 545 0.76 -25.63 20.91
C ALA A 545 0.67 -24.54 19.83
N LEU A 546 -0.29 -23.60 19.95
CA LEU A 546 -0.38 -22.44 19.06
C LEU A 546 0.86 -21.54 19.15
N CYS A 547 1.41 -21.31 20.35
CA CYS A 547 2.67 -20.58 20.53
C CYS A 547 3.85 -21.31 19.87
N GLU A 548 3.90 -22.64 19.92
CA GLU A 548 4.92 -23.43 19.21
C GLU A 548 4.78 -23.32 17.68
N GLU A 549 3.56 -23.41 17.14
CA GLU A 549 3.26 -23.19 15.72
C GLU A 549 3.66 -21.78 15.26
N TYR A 550 3.27 -20.71 15.98
CA TYR A 550 3.74 -19.35 15.70
C TYR A 550 5.28 -19.25 15.74
N GLY A 551 5.92 -19.94 16.70
CA GLY A 551 7.38 -20.06 16.78
C GLY A 551 8.00 -20.82 15.61
N GLN A 552 7.31 -21.76 14.98
CA GLN A 552 7.72 -22.43 13.74
C GLN A 552 7.56 -21.52 12.53
N PHE A 553 6.44 -20.81 12.38
CA PHE A 553 6.22 -19.85 11.30
C PHE A 553 7.25 -18.71 11.33
N LEU A 554 7.62 -18.21 12.51
CA LEU A 554 8.70 -17.21 12.66
C LEU A 554 10.05 -17.76 12.17
N LYS A 555 10.43 -18.99 12.53
CA LYS A 555 11.67 -19.64 12.04
C LYS A 555 11.66 -19.83 10.51
N GLN A 556 10.52 -20.17 9.93
CA GLN A 556 10.36 -20.27 8.47
C GLN A 556 10.51 -18.90 7.79
N LEU A 557 9.91 -17.85 8.37
CA LEU A 557 10.02 -16.47 7.88
C LEU A 557 11.48 -15.97 7.94
N ASP A 558 12.21 -16.23 9.03
CA ASP A 558 13.63 -15.89 9.16
C ASP A 558 14.49 -16.56 8.08
N VAL A 559 14.23 -17.84 7.78
CA VAL A 559 14.91 -18.55 6.69
C VAL A 559 14.57 -17.92 5.33
N HIS A 560 13.32 -17.57 5.08
CA HIS A 560 12.92 -16.91 3.83
C HIS A 560 13.55 -15.52 3.68
N VAL A 561 13.58 -14.72 4.75
CA VAL A 561 14.21 -13.39 4.78
C VAL A 561 15.72 -13.51 4.57
N ARG A 562 16.39 -14.49 5.19
CA ARG A 562 17.82 -14.77 4.97
C ARG A 562 18.11 -15.15 3.52
N ASN A 563 17.36 -16.10 2.97
CA ASN A 563 17.49 -16.53 1.57
C ASN A 563 17.25 -15.38 0.57
N TYR A 564 16.28 -14.49 0.85
CA TYR A 564 16.04 -13.30 0.03
C TYR A 564 17.21 -12.32 0.11
N ASN A 565 17.71 -12.03 1.31
CA ASN A 565 18.85 -11.14 1.54
C ASN A 565 20.12 -11.66 0.87
N GLU A 566 20.42 -12.96 0.96
CA GLU A 566 21.56 -13.59 0.28
C GLU A 566 21.46 -13.46 -1.24
N LYS A 567 20.29 -13.75 -1.83
CA LYS A 567 20.03 -13.52 -3.26
C LYS A 567 20.25 -12.06 -3.64
N HIS A 568 19.71 -11.12 -2.86
CA HIS A 568 19.88 -9.68 -3.09
C HIS A 568 21.36 -9.25 -3.05
N GLN A 569 22.11 -9.67 -2.02
CA GLN A 569 23.54 -9.35 -1.92
C GLN A 569 24.36 -9.99 -3.06
N HIS A 570 24.02 -11.21 -3.49
CA HIS A 570 24.65 -11.84 -4.65
C HIS A 570 24.41 -11.04 -5.96
N TYR A 571 23.17 -10.59 -6.21
CA TYR A 571 22.90 -9.72 -7.37
C TYR A 571 23.60 -8.36 -7.26
N LYS A 572 23.62 -7.75 -6.07
CA LYS A 572 24.36 -6.50 -5.78
C LYS A 572 25.87 -6.65 -6.04
N ALA A 573 26.46 -7.78 -5.66
CA ALA A 573 27.86 -8.12 -5.95
C ALA A 573 28.11 -8.50 -7.42
N LYS A 574 27.14 -9.07 -8.13
CA LYS A 574 27.21 -9.28 -9.59
C LYS A 574 27.16 -7.94 -10.34
N LEU A 575 26.29 -7.03 -9.91
CA LEU A 575 26.13 -5.69 -10.50
C LEU A 575 27.39 -4.82 -10.28
N ARG A 576 27.96 -4.81 -9.05
CA ARG A 576 29.27 -4.19 -8.77
C ARG A 576 30.33 -4.69 -9.73
N ARG A 577 30.56 -6.01 -9.80
CA ARG A 577 31.53 -6.62 -10.74
C ARG A 577 31.31 -6.29 -12.22
N VAL A 578 30.09 -5.93 -12.65
CA VAL A 578 29.83 -5.41 -14.00
C VAL A 578 30.20 -3.92 -14.10
N LYS A 579 29.77 -3.09 -13.14
CA LYS A 579 30.14 -1.66 -13.06
C LYS A 579 31.65 -1.48 -13.05
N ASP A 580 32.36 -2.23 -12.21
CA ASP A 580 33.80 -2.07 -12.00
C ASP A 580 34.59 -2.40 -13.29
N ARG A 581 34.14 -3.39 -14.07
CA ARG A 581 34.69 -3.68 -15.41
C ARG A 581 34.39 -2.58 -16.41
N LEU A 582 33.16 -2.06 -16.45
CA LEU A 582 32.79 -0.97 -17.36
C LEU A 582 33.58 0.31 -17.06
N VAL A 583 33.79 0.64 -15.78
CA VAL A 583 34.62 1.78 -15.36
C VAL A 583 36.07 1.59 -15.79
N HIS A 584 36.63 0.38 -15.64
CA HIS A 584 37.98 0.09 -16.13
C HIS A 584 38.10 0.17 -17.66
N GLU A 585 37.13 -0.37 -18.40
CA GLU A 585 37.11 -0.31 -19.86
C GLU A 585 36.96 1.12 -20.39
N VAL A 586 36.13 1.95 -19.74
CA VAL A 586 36.04 3.39 -20.04
C VAL A 586 37.37 4.08 -19.77
N GLY A 587 38.02 3.83 -18.63
CA GLY A 587 39.35 4.40 -18.33
C GLY A 587 40.40 4.07 -19.40
N LEU A 588 40.45 2.81 -19.87
CA LEU A 588 41.36 2.40 -20.96
C LEU A 588 41.02 3.08 -22.30
N ARG A 589 39.73 3.33 -22.58
CA ARG A 589 39.29 4.08 -23.77
C ARG A 589 39.68 5.54 -23.66
N ASP A 590 39.48 6.18 -22.51
CA ASP A 590 39.84 7.58 -22.25
C ASP A 590 41.36 7.80 -22.33
N GLU A 591 42.16 6.85 -21.82
CA GLU A 591 43.62 6.84 -22.00
C GLU A 591 44.02 6.75 -23.48
N ARG A 592 43.37 5.89 -24.29
CA ARG A 592 43.68 5.79 -25.72
C ARG A 592 43.17 7.00 -26.52
N ILE A 593 42.04 7.60 -26.15
CA ILE A 593 41.56 8.86 -26.72
C ILE A 593 42.61 9.96 -26.47
N LYS A 594 43.07 10.11 -25.22
CA LYS A 594 44.10 11.08 -24.86
C LYS A 594 45.43 10.85 -25.60
N GLN A 595 45.83 9.60 -25.87
CA GLN A 595 46.97 9.32 -26.74
C GLN A 595 46.73 9.82 -28.17
N LEU A 596 45.59 9.48 -28.77
CA LEU A 596 45.20 9.92 -30.12
C LEU A 596 45.10 11.44 -30.24
N GLU A 597 44.61 12.15 -29.22
CA GLU A 597 44.56 13.62 -29.19
C GLU A 597 45.96 14.24 -29.23
N ASN A 598 46.94 13.66 -28.52
CA ASN A 598 48.34 14.07 -28.58
C ASN A 598 48.99 13.74 -29.94
N GLU A 599 48.72 12.56 -30.50
CA GLU A 599 49.15 12.15 -31.84
C GLU A 599 48.62 13.14 -32.90
N ILE A 600 47.34 13.51 -32.83
CA ILE A 600 46.71 14.51 -33.70
C ILE A 600 47.33 15.91 -33.50
N GLY A 601 47.57 16.33 -32.25
CA GLY A 601 48.17 17.63 -31.96
C GLY A 601 49.57 17.83 -32.55
N THR A 602 50.42 16.80 -32.46
CA THR A 602 51.76 16.81 -33.07
C THR A 602 51.73 16.80 -34.59
N LEU A 603 50.85 15.99 -35.20
CA LEU A 603 50.63 16.00 -36.65
C LEU A 603 50.09 17.35 -37.16
N GLN A 604 49.17 17.99 -36.45
CA GLN A 604 48.69 19.34 -36.78
C GLN A 604 49.82 20.38 -36.73
N GLN A 605 50.73 20.28 -35.75
CA GLN A 605 51.91 21.15 -35.70
C GLN A 605 52.85 20.90 -36.89
N GLN A 606 53.08 19.64 -37.26
CA GLN A 606 53.91 19.29 -38.41
C GLN A 606 53.32 19.81 -39.73
N VAL A 607 52.03 19.59 -40.00
CA VAL A 607 51.33 20.10 -41.18
C VAL A 607 51.35 21.63 -41.25
N LYS A 608 51.26 22.32 -40.09
CA LYS A 608 51.39 23.78 -40.03
C LYS A 608 52.79 24.26 -40.43
N MET A 609 53.85 23.58 -39.97
CA MET A 609 55.23 23.88 -40.35
C MET A 609 55.49 23.60 -41.83
N GLU A 610 55.04 22.45 -42.34
CA GLU A 610 55.13 22.06 -43.75
C GLU A 610 54.43 23.09 -44.64
N LYS A 611 53.22 23.54 -44.26
CA LYS A 611 52.54 24.61 -44.98
C LYS A 611 53.35 25.91 -45.01
N THR A 612 53.91 26.37 -43.88
CA THR A 612 54.74 27.59 -43.89
C THR A 612 56.00 27.47 -44.76
N PHE A 613 56.56 26.27 -44.89
CA PHE A 613 57.68 25.99 -45.79
C PHE A 613 57.24 25.93 -47.27
N GLN A 614 56.07 25.36 -47.55
CA GLN A 614 55.46 25.38 -48.89
C GLN A 614 55.14 26.81 -49.33
N ASP A 615 54.53 27.63 -48.47
CA ASP A 615 54.26 29.05 -48.71
C ASP A 615 55.57 29.81 -49.03
N GLN A 616 56.67 29.51 -48.32
CA GLN A 616 58.00 30.07 -48.58
C GLN A 616 58.59 29.63 -49.92
N ILE A 617 58.51 28.34 -50.28
CA ILE A 617 58.96 27.83 -51.58
C ILE A 617 58.14 28.47 -52.71
N THR A 618 56.82 28.60 -52.56
CA THR A 618 55.96 29.25 -53.55
C THR A 618 56.33 30.72 -53.73
N ALA A 619 56.63 31.45 -52.65
CA ALA A 619 57.13 32.82 -52.74
C ALA A 619 58.47 32.92 -53.49
N GLN A 620 59.44 32.04 -53.20
CA GLN A 620 60.73 32.01 -53.90
C GLN A 620 60.58 31.64 -55.39
N ASN A 621 59.72 30.66 -55.70
CA ASN A 621 59.45 30.25 -57.08
C ASN A 621 58.83 31.39 -57.90
N ASN A 622 57.87 32.13 -57.32
CA ASN A 622 57.28 33.32 -57.94
C ASN A 622 58.31 34.44 -58.22
N ILE A 623 59.30 34.63 -57.34
CA ILE A 623 60.41 35.58 -57.57
C ILE A 623 61.28 35.11 -58.74
N LEU A 624 61.70 33.85 -58.75
CA LEU A 624 62.52 33.28 -59.83
C LEU A 624 61.79 33.26 -61.18
N LEU A 625 60.47 33.05 -61.20
CA LEU A 625 59.65 33.17 -62.41
C LEU A 625 59.56 34.62 -62.91
N LEU A 626 59.51 35.61 -62.01
CA LEU A 626 59.53 37.02 -62.37
C LEU A 626 60.90 37.45 -62.91
N GLU A 627 61.99 36.94 -62.35
CA GLU A 627 63.35 37.17 -62.83
C GLU A 627 63.60 36.52 -64.20
N ASN A 628 63.20 35.25 -64.38
CA ASN A 628 63.26 34.58 -65.68
C ASN A 628 62.46 35.31 -66.76
N ARG A 629 61.27 35.86 -66.44
CA ARG A 629 60.50 36.67 -67.40
C ARG A 629 61.26 37.93 -67.83
N LYS A 630 61.85 38.67 -66.88
CA LYS A 630 62.66 39.87 -67.17
C LYS A 630 63.92 39.55 -67.99
N LEU A 631 64.59 38.44 -67.69
CA LEU A 631 65.77 38.00 -68.45
C LEU A 631 65.40 37.57 -69.87
N LEU A 632 64.24 36.94 -70.06
CA LEU A 632 63.71 36.59 -71.38
C LEU A 632 63.31 37.83 -72.19
N GLU A 633 62.63 38.79 -71.54
CA GLU A 633 62.26 40.10 -72.10
C GLU A 633 63.52 40.87 -72.58
N GLN A 634 64.54 41.00 -71.73
CA GLN A 634 65.84 41.57 -72.10
C GLN A 634 66.54 40.80 -73.23
N LEU A 635 66.43 39.47 -73.26
CA LEU A 635 67.02 38.67 -74.34
C LEU A 635 66.30 38.95 -75.67
N THR A 636 64.97 39.03 -75.69
CA THR A 636 64.22 39.39 -76.90
C THR A 636 64.52 40.82 -77.38
N GLU A 637 64.68 41.80 -76.47
CA GLU A 637 65.15 43.15 -76.84
C GLU A 637 66.54 43.11 -77.52
N GLN A 638 67.47 42.30 -77.01
CA GLN A 638 68.79 42.13 -77.62
C GLN A 638 68.72 41.40 -78.97
N GLU A 639 67.85 40.39 -79.13
CA GLU A 639 67.63 39.71 -80.40
C GLU A 639 67.06 40.68 -81.46
N GLU A 640 66.06 41.50 -81.13
CA GLU A 640 65.55 42.53 -82.03
C GLU A 640 66.63 43.55 -82.44
N LEU A 641 67.46 44.00 -81.49
CA LEU A 641 68.61 44.87 -81.77
C LEU A 641 69.63 44.18 -82.68
N ILE A 642 69.92 42.89 -82.49
CA ILE A 642 70.81 42.11 -83.36
C ILE A 642 70.22 41.95 -84.77
N HIS A 643 68.91 41.70 -84.88
CA HIS A 643 68.21 41.60 -86.16
C HIS A 643 68.21 42.93 -86.92
N SER A 644 67.95 44.05 -86.24
CA SER A 644 68.04 45.40 -86.79
C SER A 644 69.45 45.73 -87.28
N ASN A 645 70.47 45.50 -86.44
CA ASN A 645 71.87 45.68 -86.82
C ASN A 645 72.28 44.80 -88.01
N LYS A 646 71.82 43.54 -88.08
CA LYS A 646 72.08 42.63 -89.21
C LYS A 646 71.46 43.12 -90.52
N TRP A 647 70.27 43.73 -90.47
CA TRP A 647 69.63 44.37 -91.63
C TRP A 647 70.44 45.60 -92.08
N ILE A 648 70.83 46.47 -91.16
CA ILE A 648 71.68 47.64 -91.44
C ILE A 648 73.02 47.20 -92.06
N MET A 649 73.70 46.20 -91.48
CA MET A 649 74.95 45.65 -92.01
C MET A 649 74.79 45.10 -93.42
N SER A 650 73.71 44.38 -93.70
CA SER A 650 73.42 43.82 -95.02
C SER A 650 73.15 44.93 -96.06
N SER A 651 72.44 45.99 -95.67
CA SER A 651 72.24 47.19 -96.50
C SER A 651 73.56 47.92 -96.78
N VAL A 652 74.42 48.10 -95.78
CA VAL A 652 75.74 48.73 -95.92
C VAL A 652 76.65 47.87 -96.81
N GLN A 653 76.67 46.56 -96.62
CA GLN A 653 77.45 45.63 -97.43
C GLN A 653 77.01 45.64 -98.90
N SER A 654 75.71 45.70 -99.18
CA SER A 654 75.18 45.87 -100.54
C SER A 654 75.65 47.18 -101.17
N ARG A 655 75.60 48.30 -100.43
CA ARG A 655 76.12 49.60 -100.91
C ARG A 655 77.63 49.58 -101.16
N VAL A 656 78.42 48.92 -100.31
CA VAL A 656 79.87 48.73 -100.54
C VAL A 656 80.12 47.91 -101.81
N LEU A 657 79.36 46.84 -102.04
CA LEU A 657 79.46 46.03 -103.26
C LEU A 657 79.09 46.78 -104.56
N VAL A 658 78.28 47.84 -104.48
CA VAL A 658 78.03 48.75 -105.60
C VAL A 658 79.22 49.70 -105.79
N LEU A 659 79.67 50.37 -104.72
CA LEU A 659 80.81 51.29 -104.75
C LEU A 659 82.12 50.60 -105.21
N ASP A 660 82.34 49.33 -104.85
CA ASP A 660 83.48 48.54 -105.32
C ASP A 660 83.41 48.24 -106.83
N LYS A 661 82.21 48.07 -107.40
CA LYS A 661 82.03 47.90 -108.85
C LYS A 661 82.28 49.21 -109.58
N GLU A 662 81.72 50.31 -109.08
CA GLU A 662 81.95 51.66 -109.62
C GLU A 662 83.44 52.03 -109.56
N ASN A 663 84.11 51.78 -108.44
CA ASN A 663 85.54 52.04 -108.27
C ASN A 663 86.40 51.19 -109.23
N LYS A 664 86.08 49.90 -109.41
CA LYS A 664 86.73 49.06 -110.44
C LYS A 664 86.50 49.60 -111.86
N GLN A 665 85.28 50.00 -112.19
CA GLN A 665 84.96 50.58 -113.50
C GLN A 665 85.66 51.94 -113.73
N LEU A 666 85.84 52.74 -112.68
CA LEU A 666 86.64 53.97 -112.72
C LEU A 666 88.13 53.68 -112.89
N GLN A 667 88.67 52.63 -112.24
CA GLN A 667 90.05 52.18 -112.44
C GLN A 667 90.29 51.67 -113.86
N GLU A 668 89.37 50.86 -114.42
CA GLU A 668 89.42 50.39 -115.80
C GLU A 668 89.34 51.56 -116.81
N ASN A 669 88.43 52.52 -116.59
CA ASN A 669 88.35 53.73 -117.42
C ASN A 669 89.61 54.59 -117.31
N SER A 670 90.17 54.76 -116.11
CA SER A 670 91.43 55.49 -115.88
C SER A 670 92.61 54.81 -116.59
N LEU A 671 92.70 53.48 -116.53
CA LEU A 671 93.71 52.71 -117.26
C LEU A 671 93.54 52.88 -118.78
N ARG A 672 92.30 52.83 -119.29
CA ARG A 672 91.98 53.01 -120.71
C ARG A 672 92.32 54.43 -121.21
N LEU A 673 92.03 55.46 -120.41
CA LEU A 673 92.44 56.84 -120.68
C LEU A 673 93.96 56.99 -120.67
N THR A 674 94.65 56.42 -119.69
CA THR A 674 96.12 56.42 -119.60
C THR A 674 96.76 55.74 -120.83
N GLN A 675 96.17 54.64 -121.32
CA GLN A 675 96.60 53.98 -122.56
C GLN A 675 96.38 54.86 -123.80
N GLN A 676 95.28 55.61 -123.87
CA GLN A 676 95.04 56.57 -124.97
C GLN A 676 96.02 57.74 -124.93
N VAL A 677 96.29 58.32 -123.75
CA VAL A 677 97.34 59.36 -123.57
C VAL A 677 98.71 58.83 -123.99
N GLY A 678 99.10 57.63 -123.54
CA GLY A 678 100.35 56.97 -123.93
C GLY A 678 100.42 56.49 -125.39
N LEU A 679 99.33 56.58 -126.15
CA LEU A 679 99.33 56.45 -127.62
C LEU A 679 99.49 57.82 -128.29
N LEU A 680 98.77 58.85 -127.82
CA LEU A 680 98.90 60.23 -128.29
C LEU A 680 100.32 60.78 -128.10
N GLU A 681 100.94 60.55 -126.94
CA GLU A 681 102.35 60.87 -126.70
C GLU A 681 103.29 60.23 -127.72
N ARG A 682 103.06 58.96 -128.08
CA ARG A 682 103.88 58.25 -129.07
C ARG A 682 103.70 58.83 -130.46
N ILE A 683 102.48 59.22 -130.82
CA ILE A 683 102.19 59.92 -132.09
C ILE A 683 102.95 61.25 -132.12
N ILE A 684 102.86 62.07 -131.05
CA ILE A 684 103.58 63.34 -130.92
C ILE A 684 105.10 63.14 -131.08
N ARG A 685 105.70 62.19 -130.35
CA ARG A 685 107.13 61.86 -130.48
C ARG A 685 107.50 61.40 -131.91
N SER A 686 106.63 60.64 -132.58
CA SER A 686 106.86 60.17 -133.97
C SER A 686 106.71 61.27 -135.04
N VAL A 687 106.04 62.38 -134.72
CA VAL A 687 106.00 63.60 -135.54
C VAL A 687 107.26 64.43 -135.31
N GLN A 688 107.70 64.55 -134.05
CA GLN A 688 108.92 65.28 -133.68
C GLN A 688 110.20 64.66 -134.29
N ILE A 689 110.32 63.32 -134.30
CA ILE A 689 111.52 62.63 -134.81
C ILE A 689 111.72 62.78 -136.33
N ARG A 690 110.69 63.13 -137.11
CA ARG A 690 110.74 63.11 -138.59
C ARG A 690 111.15 64.44 -139.25
N ARG A 691 111.63 65.42 -138.47
CA ARG A 691 111.89 66.80 -138.95
C ARG A 691 112.98 67.50 -138.13
N GLY A 692 114.26 67.29 -138.45
CA GLY A 692 115.33 68.16 -137.95
C GLY A 692 116.74 67.56 -137.94
N GLU A 693 117.48 67.74 -139.03
CA GLU A 693 118.85 68.29 -138.95
C GLU A 693 118.79 69.74 -139.50
N GLU A 694 119.85 70.52 -139.32
CA GLU A 694 119.98 71.95 -139.68
C GLU A 694 119.07 72.96 -138.93
N THR A 695 119.51 73.27 -137.71
CA THR A 695 119.85 74.64 -137.23
C THR A 695 118.89 75.84 -137.35
N THR A 696 118.77 76.52 -136.20
CA THR A 696 118.52 77.98 -135.97
C THR A 696 117.12 78.55 -136.27
N ILE A 697 116.85 79.70 -135.63
CA ILE A 697 115.58 80.48 -135.63
C ILE A 697 114.47 79.74 -134.85
N SER A 698 113.63 80.37 -134.02
CA SER A 698 113.75 81.54 -133.12
C SER A 698 112.50 81.51 -132.21
N ASP A 699 112.30 82.54 -131.42
CA ASP A 699 111.01 83.07 -130.91
C ASP A 699 109.73 82.31 -131.33
N ILE A 700 109.03 81.72 -130.35
CA ILE A 700 107.61 81.33 -130.47
C ILE A 700 106.89 81.94 -129.25
N PRO A 701 105.89 82.81 -129.45
CA PRO A 701 105.47 83.78 -128.43
C PRO A 701 104.32 83.31 -127.52
N GLU A 702 103.98 84.19 -126.58
CA GLU A 702 102.66 84.23 -125.94
C GLU A 702 101.52 84.31 -126.98
N PHE A 703 100.38 83.70 -126.66
CA PHE A 703 98.97 84.12 -126.80
C PHE A 703 98.12 82.87 -126.51
N GLU A 704 97.11 82.87 -125.64
CA GLU A 704 95.85 83.64 -125.66
C GLU A 704 94.91 83.20 -126.81
N ALA A 705 93.59 83.31 -126.57
CA ALA A 705 92.47 82.86 -127.41
C ALA A 705 92.29 81.32 -127.49
N LEU A 706 91.09 80.75 -127.69
CA LEU A 706 89.69 81.18 -127.52
C LEU A 706 88.93 79.83 -127.32
N ASN A 707 88.15 79.60 -126.27
CA ASN A 707 86.76 80.03 -126.07
C ASN A 707 85.82 79.82 -127.29
N LYS A 708 84.68 79.14 -127.07
CA LYS A 708 83.58 78.79 -128.02
C LYS A 708 83.83 77.55 -128.91
N ILE A 709 83.15 76.42 -128.65
CA ILE A 709 81.79 76.00 -129.08
C ILE A 709 81.81 75.21 -130.41
N LEU A 710 81.18 74.03 -130.41
CA LEU A 710 80.27 73.48 -131.43
C LEU A 710 79.36 72.43 -130.70
N PRO A 711 78.22 71.94 -131.25
CA PRO A 711 77.08 71.52 -130.43
C PRO A 711 76.64 70.05 -130.63
N LEU A 712 75.50 69.71 -129.97
CA LEU A 712 74.47 68.68 -130.27
C LEU A 712 74.77 67.58 -131.32
N PRO A 713 74.33 66.32 -131.07
CA PRO A 713 72.88 66.08 -131.04
C PRO A 713 72.33 64.96 -130.12
N ASN A 714 71.05 65.15 -129.73
CA ASN A 714 70.02 64.13 -129.40
C ASN A 714 70.31 63.18 -128.20
N SER A 715 69.32 62.80 -127.37
CA SER A 715 67.89 62.57 -127.66
C SER A 715 66.90 63.26 -126.71
N SER A 716 65.68 63.46 -127.21
CA SER A 716 64.47 63.82 -126.44
C SER A 716 63.52 62.60 -126.33
N PHE A 717 62.32 62.81 -125.74
CA PHE A 717 61.23 61.82 -125.53
C PHE A 717 61.48 60.79 -124.39
N SER A 718 60.52 60.43 -123.54
CA SER A 718 59.09 60.83 -123.42
C SER A 718 58.59 60.88 -121.97
N GLU A 719 57.60 61.73 -121.74
CA GLU A 719 56.61 61.63 -120.66
C GLU A 719 55.33 60.98 -121.23
N THR A 720 54.83 59.88 -120.67
CA THR A 720 53.47 59.34 -120.90
C THR A 720 53.12 58.33 -119.79
N GLY A 721 51.84 58.18 -119.43
CA GLY A 721 51.39 57.19 -118.45
C GLY A 721 50.10 56.45 -118.82
N LEU A 722 49.95 55.25 -118.25
CA LEU A 722 48.76 54.37 -118.18
C LEU A 722 49.06 53.45 -116.96
N VAL A 723 48.24 53.23 -115.93
CA VAL A 723 46.80 52.90 -115.81
C VAL A 723 46.48 51.44 -116.18
N GLU A 724 46.05 50.68 -115.16
CA GLU A 724 45.41 49.35 -115.18
C GLU A 724 46.27 48.11 -115.60
N SER A 725 46.04 46.88 -115.12
CA SER A 725 44.97 46.37 -114.22
C SER A 725 45.28 45.03 -113.48
N VAL A 726 44.55 44.80 -112.37
CA VAL A 726 44.02 43.51 -111.82
C VAL A 726 44.92 42.40 -111.25
N GLY A 727 44.55 41.97 -110.02
CA GLY A 727 44.59 40.57 -109.52
C GLY A 727 45.78 40.19 -108.62
N SER A 728 45.63 39.63 -107.41
CA SER A 728 44.46 39.25 -106.57
C SER A 728 44.88 39.30 -105.07
N LEU A 729 44.03 39.52 -104.06
CA LEU A 729 43.21 38.53 -103.30
C LEU A 729 43.90 37.15 -103.11
N GLN A 730 43.79 36.37 -102.03
CA GLN A 730 42.86 36.31 -100.89
C GLN A 730 43.68 35.87 -99.62
N GLU A 731 43.42 36.19 -98.33
CA GLU A 731 42.27 36.76 -97.58
C GLU A 731 41.37 35.70 -96.88
N THR A 732 41.94 35.03 -95.85
CA THR A 732 41.41 33.97 -94.94
C THR A 732 42.27 33.99 -93.65
N GLU A 733 41.81 34.00 -92.40
CA GLU A 733 40.52 33.69 -91.74
C GLU A 733 39.99 32.25 -91.84
N GLU A 734 39.72 31.69 -90.65
CA GLU A 734 38.99 30.48 -90.22
C GLU A 734 39.04 29.14 -90.99
N HIS A 735 39.50 28.09 -90.28
CA HIS A 735 38.82 26.81 -89.95
C HIS A 735 39.90 25.90 -89.30
N GLU A 736 39.73 25.25 -88.14
CA GLU A 736 38.61 24.49 -87.56
C GLU A 736 38.35 23.14 -88.25
N SER A 737 39.05 22.10 -87.77
CA SER A 737 38.71 20.66 -87.75
C SER A 737 39.94 19.88 -87.23
N GLU A 738 39.90 18.66 -86.68
CA GLU A 738 39.04 17.85 -85.81
C GLU A 738 39.69 16.42 -85.79
N GLU A 739 39.23 15.50 -84.93
CA GLU A 739 39.59 14.06 -84.84
C GLU A 739 40.96 13.62 -84.26
N ALA A 740 40.88 13.05 -83.03
CA ALA A 740 41.21 11.65 -82.66
C ALA A 740 42.61 11.04 -83.01
N MET A 741 43.30 10.24 -82.18
CA MET A 741 43.07 9.64 -80.83
C MET A 741 44.37 9.79 -79.98
N ALA A 742 44.53 9.40 -78.70
CA ALA A 742 43.76 8.51 -77.82
C ALA A 742 43.90 8.86 -76.32
N ASN A 743 42.96 8.37 -75.50
CA ASN A 743 42.95 8.39 -74.03
C ASN A 743 43.78 7.19 -73.48
N PRO A 744 44.34 7.19 -72.25
CA PRO A 744 43.48 6.88 -71.09
C PRO A 744 43.89 7.49 -69.71
N LYS A 745 42.97 8.25 -69.08
CA LYS A 745 42.69 8.32 -67.62
C LYS A 745 43.82 8.92 -66.72
N ALA A 746 43.57 9.58 -65.57
CA ALA A 746 42.39 9.54 -64.71
C ALA A 746 42.25 10.79 -63.79
N LEU A 747 41.00 11.10 -63.43
CA LEU A 747 40.52 11.73 -62.18
C LEU A 747 40.92 13.18 -61.80
N GLU A 748 39.91 13.93 -61.33
CA GLU A 748 40.00 15.24 -60.67
C GLU A 748 40.52 15.12 -59.23
N PRO A 749 40.74 16.25 -58.53
CA PRO A 749 39.66 16.67 -57.62
C PRO A 749 39.32 18.17 -57.65
N LEU A 750 38.02 18.47 -57.54
CA LEU A 750 37.47 19.82 -57.34
C LEU A 750 37.69 20.36 -55.92
N SER A 751 37.91 21.67 -55.83
CA SER A 751 37.63 22.50 -54.64
C SER A 751 37.32 23.94 -55.13
N CYS A 752 36.58 24.80 -54.43
CA CYS A 752 36.11 24.79 -53.03
C CYS A 752 34.86 25.71 -52.88
N SER A 753 34.49 26.04 -51.63
CA SER A 753 33.87 27.32 -51.21
C SER A 753 32.33 27.46 -51.04
N GLN A 754 31.93 27.51 -49.76
CA GLN A 754 31.06 28.54 -49.11
C GLN A 754 29.51 28.47 -49.00
N ASN A 755 29.10 28.55 -47.72
CA ASN A 755 28.11 29.47 -47.11
C ASN A 755 26.57 29.31 -47.26
N SER A 756 25.99 28.71 -46.21
CA SER A 756 25.04 29.36 -45.27
C SER A 756 23.89 30.28 -45.76
N LYS A 757 22.62 29.85 -45.56
CA LYS A 757 21.66 30.52 -44.64
C LYS A 757 20.29 29.83 -44.42
N ALA A 758 19.86 29.89 -43.16
CA ALA A 758 18.51 29.98 -42.56
C ALA A 758 17.21 29.62 -43.34
N GLY A 759 16.36 28.81 -42.69
CA GLY A 759 14.91 28.67 -42.94
C GLY A 759 14.23 27.96 -41.73
N PRO A 760 13.06 28.40 -41.19
CA PRO A 760 12.60 27.96 -39.85
C PRO A 760 11.19 27.31 -39.82
N ILE A 761 10.62 27.17 -38.60
CA ILE A 761 9.23 26.77 -38.24
C ILE A 761 9.04 25.24 -38.28
N ASN A 762 8.73 24.56 -37.17
CA ASN A 762 7.50 24.77 -36.38
C ASN A 762 7.62 24.43 -34.87
N VAL A 763 6.68 24.93 -34.05
CA VAL A 763 6.65 24.76 -32.58
C VAL A 763 5.33 24.10 -32.15
N ALA A 764 5.38 23.01 -31.38
CA ALA A 764 4.19 22.46 -30.71
C ALA A 764 4.49 21.61 -29.45
N SER A 765 4.24 22.20 -28.28
CA SER A 765 3.50 21.60 -27.16
C SER A 765 3.59 20.07 -26.94
N LEU A 766 4.51 19.64 -26.07
CA LEU A 766 4.38 18.37 -25.34
C LEU A 766 3.18 18.48 -24.37
N LYS A 767 2.04 17.87 -24.73
CA LYS A 767 0.83 17.87 -23.88
C LYS A 767 0.48 16.45 -23.44
N GLU A 768 0.60 16.20 -22.14
CA GLU A 768 0.29 14.92 -21.51
C GLU A 768 -1.14 14.48 -21.82
N ARG A 769 -1.30 13.28 -22.39
CA ARG A 769 -2.56 12.54 -22.39
C ARG A 769 -2.27 11.05 -22.35
N ARG A 770 -2.72 10.40 -21.28
CA ARG A 770 -2.55 8.96 -21.05
C ARG A 770 -3.56 8.17 -21.88
N CYS A 771 -3.09 7.13 -22.55
CA CYS A 771 -3.84 5.93 -22.92
C CYS A 771 -2.78 4.82 -23.02
N MET A 772 -2.61 3.98 -21.99
CA MET A 772 -3.43 2.78 -21.79
C MET A 772 -3.56 1.95 -23.06
N GLN A 773 -2.51 1.20 -23.36
CA GLN A 773 -2.65 -0.07 -24.05
C GLN A 773 -2.05 -1.15 -23.12
N GLU A 774 -2.89 -2.10 -22.71
CA GLU A 774 -2.49 -3.20 -21.84
C GLU A 774 -1.67 -4.21 -22.63
N GLN A 775 -0.60 -4.74 -22.02
CA GLN A 775 -0.04 -6.01 -22.43
C GLN A 775 0.53 -6.75 -21.23
N ASP A 776 -0.10 -7.88 -20.89
CA ASP A 776 0.36 -8.76 -19.83
C ASP A 776 1.77 -9.30 -20.13
N GLN A 777 2.71 -9.06 -19.21
CA GLN A 777 3.79 -10.01 -18.96
C GLN A 777 3.88 -10.31 -17.48
N LYS A 778 3.49 -11.54 -17.13
CA LYS A 778 3.75 -12.14 -15.81
C LYS A 778 5.26 -12.18 -15.60
N SER A 779 5.73 -11.70 -14.45
CA SER A 779 7.06 -12.08 -13.97
C SER A 779 7.01 -13.52 -13.49
N GLU A 780 7.88 -14.37 -14.03
CA GLU A 780 8.20 -15.67 -13.42
C GLU A 780 9.01 -15.45 -12.13
N LEU A 781 8.92 -16.42 -11.21
CA LEU A 781 9.57 -16.41 -9.90
C LEU A 781 10.17 -17.80 -9.62
#